data_AF-A0A7S3CX33-F1
#
_entry.id   AF-A0A7S3CX33-F1
#
_cell.length_a   1.000
_cell.length_b   1.000
_cell.length_c   1.000
_cell.angle_alpha   90.00
_cell.angle_beta   90.00
_cell.angle_gamma   90.00
#
_symmetry.space_group_name_H-M   'P 1'
#
loop_
_entity.id
_entity.type
_entity.pdbx_description
1 polymer ?
#
loop_
_entity_poly.entity_id
_entity_poly.type
_entity_poly.pdbx_seq_one_letter_code
_entity_poly.pdbx_strand_id
1 'polypeptide(L)'
;MSSSGSEQLVELLQKFKAEVSKLGESNPDIATKAKGLASQIAVIQSTVTGESTREKVTKVSSEVRDDNPYSRLMALKSMGVVKNYEQIRDFSVLIVGLGGVGSVAAEMLTRCGIGKLLLFDYDTVELANMNRLFYRPEQAGLTKADAARDTLKSINPDVEFEAYNYNIIKLENFDHFVSRIKNGGMEEGKPVDLVLSCVDNFEARIGINDACNELGQVWMESGVSENAMSGHIQLMVPGKLPCFGCFPPLIVASGVDEKTLKRGNVCAASLPTTMTMVAGFLVQNALKYLLKFGKTSSYLGYNAMDDFFPFLDLKPNPSCDRPFCVHQQKKWQEYVAAHPEVLEEKKEEEEEEVVVVDNEWGIELVPDEVEAKEEKEEKKGDPSKFHAKKSKVLAKTGKQVYQWNILKSIGVPEEEIPQFAEPKHWLKYFPPYGMSDLKLFGTQVDWRRTFITTDENPYYDSFVRWQFNWLKQLGKIQKGVRPSVYSPLDGQPCADHDRASGEGVKEQEYTLIKLELATPFPEKLAALEGKKVYFVAATLRPETMYGQTNCYILPDGDYGAFEMIDKEGVYVCSERSARNMSFQDLTPEFGKVNKLMDLKGTDILGVALKAPLAVHEVVYTLPMLTIKMNKGTGVVTSVPSDSPDDLAAYRDLQKKEKLREKYGITEEMVSKDLVPIIAIPGYGDMAAVSVLDKFKITSQNDPKLPDAKQEVYLKGFYEGVMLIGAYKGKKVEEAKNLVKDLMMKEGMAVRYYEPEKPVMSRSGDDCVVALTEQWYLDYGEDSWREKTEEALARLRLGCEEERNLFKYTLGWMRQWACSRAFGLGTRLPWDEKYLIESLSDSTIYNAYYTVVHLLQGGVMDGSVVGPAGIKAEQMTDDVWNYIFLRGGMPDTDISQDTLNKLRREFEYWYPTNLRVSGKDLIQNHLTMYLYNHTAIFPESKWPM
;
A
#
# COMPACT_ATOMS: atom_id res chain seq x y z
N MET A 1 34.40 61.94 18.90
CA MET A 1 34.03 62.90 19.96
C MET A 1 35.07 62.77 21.06
N SER A 2 35.58 63.88 21.61
CA SER A 2 36.57 63.85 22.71
C SER A 2 36.02 63.11 23.93
N SER A 3 36.88 62.39 24.67
CA SER A 3 36.50 61.63 25.88
C SER A 3 35.75 62.47 26.93
N SER A 4 35.94 63.80 26.92
CA SER A 4 35.25 64.73 27.81
C SER A 4 33.74 64.87 27.53
N GLY A 5 33.27 64.58 26.30
CA GLY A 5 31.86 64.74 25.92
C GLY A 5 30.99 63.55 26.33
N SER A 6 31.52 62.33 26.30
CA SER A 6 30.83 61.12 26.73
C SER A 6 30.68 61.06 28.25
N GLU A 7 31.70 61.47 29.01
CA GLU A 7 31.64 61.53 30.48
C GLU A 7 30.61 62.55 30.97
N GLN A 8 30.56 63.74 30.36
CA GLN A 8 29.52 64.74 30.67
C GLN A 8 28.11 64.24 30.36
N LEU A 9 27.93 63.50 29.27
CA LEU A 9 26.63 62.93 28.89
C LEU A 9 26.18 61.84 29.87
N VAL A 10 27.10 60.97 30.32
CA VAL A 10 26.81 59.92 31.31
C VAL A 10 26.45 60.54 32.67
N GLU A 11 27.15 61.58 33.09
CA GLU A 11 26.83 62.29 34.34
C GLU A 11 25.46 62.98 34.26
N LEU A 12 25.10 63.55 33.10
CA LEU A 12 23.78 64.15 32.86
C LEU A 12 22.67 63.09 32.92
N LEU A 13 22.87 61.93 32.27
CA LEU A 13 21.92 60.82 32.26
C LEU A 13 21.72 60.24 33.67
N GLN A 14 22.77 60.14 34.49
CA GLN A 14 22.66 59.72 35.89
C GLN A 14 21.83 60.70 36.72
N LYS A 15 22.07 62.01 36.57
CA LYS A 15 21.27 63.04 37.26
C LYS A 15 19.81 62.99 36.83
N PHE A 16 19.55 62.87 35.53
CA PHE A 16 18.19 62.80 34.98
C PHE A 16 17.44 61.55 35.45
N LYS A 17 18.13 60.39 35.50
CA LYS A 17 17.57 59.15 36.05
C LYS A 17 17.16 59.31 37.52
N ALA A 18 18.02 59.93 38.34
CA ALA A 18 17.74 60.16 39.75
C ALA A 18 16.54 61.10 39.97
N GLU A 19 16.40 62.13 39.13
CA GLU A 19 15.29 63.07 39.17
C GLU A 19 13.96 62.42 38.77
N VAL A 20 13.98 61.60 37.72
CA VAL A 20 12.82 60.83 37.26
C VAL A 20 12.40 59.80 38.31
N SER A 21 13.34 59.11 38.95
CA SER A 21 13.04 58.17 40.03
C SER A 21 12.40 58.87 41.23
N LYS A 22 12.91 60.04 41.65
CA LYS A 22 12.28 60.86 42.69
C LYS A 22 10.87 61.33 42.32
N LEU A 23 10.65 61.69 41.05
CA LEU A 23 9.33 62.10 40.57
C LEU A 23 8.31 60.96 40.73
N GLY A 24 8.72 59.72 40.43
CA GLY A 24 7.90 58.51 40.60
C GLY A 24 7.62 58.14 42.06
N GLU A 25 8.57 58.39 42.97
CA GLU A 25 8.36 58.19 44.41
C GLU A 25 7.38 59.22 45.00
N SER A 26 7.35 60.43 44.45
CA SER A 26 6.50 61.52 44.92
C SER A 26 5.07 61.51 44.39
N ASN A 27 4.78 60.77 43.32
CA ASN A 27 3.44 60.72 42.72
C ASN A 27 3.10 59.29 42.21
N PRO A 28 2.21 58.55 42.93
CA PRO A 28 1.84 57.18 42.61
C PRO A 28 1.26 56.98 41.20
N ASP A 29 0.54 57.97 40.66
CA ASP A 29 -0.16 57.88 39.38
C ASP A 29 0.80 57.89 38.18
N ILE A 30 2.02 58.40 38.37
CA ILE A 30 3.08 58.42 37.35
C ILE A 30 4.26 57.51 37.69
N ALA A 31 4.25 56.83 38.84
CA ALA A 31 5.32 55.97 39.32
C ALA A 31 5.73 54.90 38.30
N THR A 32 4.75 54.28 37.64
CA THR A 32 5.00 53.25 36.61
C THR A 32 5.67 53.84 35.37
N LYS A 33 5.25 55.04 34.93
CA LYS A 33 5.88 55.73 33.79
C LYS A 33 7.28 56.22 34.13
N ALA A 34 7.48 56.75 35.33
CA ALA A 34 8.78 57.17 35.84
C ALA A 34 9.76 56.00 35.93
N LYS A 35 9.31 54.82 36.39
CA LYS A 35 10.13 53.60 36.44
C LYS A 35 10.50 53.09 35.04
N GLY A 36 9.58 53.19 34.08
CA GLY A 36 9.84 52.90 32.66
C GLY A 36 10.87 53.86 32.05
N LEU A 37 10.72 55.16 32.29
CA LEU A 37 11.64 56.19 31.78
C LEU A 37 13.03 56.07 32.41
N ALA A 38 13.13 55.79 33.71
CA ALA A 38 14.40 55.52 34.39
C ALA A 38 15.11 54.26 33.86
N SER A 39 14.35 53.26 33.41
CA SER A 39 14.89 52.06 32.76
C SER A 39 15.39 52.37 31.35
N GLN A 40 14.68 53.19 30.58
CA GLN A 40 15.14 53.68 29.27
C GLN A 40 16.41 54.53 29.39
N ILE A 41 16.50 55.42 30.39
CA ILE A 41 17.71 56.20 30.66
C ILE A 41 18.87 55.27 31.04
N ALA A 42 18.63 54.20 31.79
CA ALA A 42 19.66 53.21 32.12
C ALA A 42 20.16 52.45 30.87
N VAL A 43 19.26 52.12 29.93
CA VAL A 43 19.63 51.49 28.65
C VAL A 43 20.46 52.46 27.80
N ILE A 44 20.04 53.73 27.68
CA ILE A 44 20.81 54.77 26.97
C ILE A 44 22.19 54.94 27.62
N GLN A 45 22.25 55.01 28.95
CA GLN A 45 23.51 55.09 29.68
C GLN A 45 24.41 53.88 29.40
N SER A 46 23.87 52.66 29.43
CA SER A 46 24.62 51.44 29.09
C SER A 46 25.08 51.37 27.62
N THR A 47 24.34 52.02 26.72
CA THR A 47 24.67 52.14 25.29
C THR A 47 25.79 53.17 25.08
N VAL A 48 25.78 54.25 25.86
CA VAL A 48 26.84 55.28 25.85
C VAL A 48 28.12 54.79 26.54
N THR A 49 28.02 53.93 27.56
CA THR A 49 29.18 53.34 28.27
C THR A 49 29.68 52.02 27.68
N GLY A 50 28.89 51.35 26.83
CA GLY A 50 29.23 50.07 26.20
C GLY A 50 29.13 48.85 27.12
N GLU A 51 28.52 48.98 28.30
CA GLU A 51 28.58 47.97 29.38
C GLU A 51 27.63 46.76 29.22
N SER A 52 26.72 46.72 28.23
CA SER A 52 25.69 45.66 28.13
C SER A 52 25.92 44.58 27.07
N THR A 53 27.01 44.65 26.31
CA THR A 53 27.38 43.59 25.35
C THR A 53 28.45 42.69 25.95
N ARG A 54 28.19 41.37 26.02
CA ARG A 54 29.24 40.39 26.36
C ARG A 54 30.45 40.59 25.44
N GLU A 55 31.66 40.39 25.97
CA GLU A 55 32.86 40.45 25.15
C GLU A 55 32.82 39.39 24.03
N LYS A 56 33.49 39.69 22.91
CA LYS A 56 33.58 38.75 21.80
C LYS A 56 34.36 37.49 22.22
N VAL A 57 33.79 36.32 21.95
CA VAL A 57 34.45 35.04 22.25
C VAL A 57 35.42 34.72 21.11
N THR A 58 36.72 34.74 21.41
CA THR A 58 37.80 34.52 20.43
C THR A 58 38.10 33.05 20.15
N LYS A 59 37.83 32.14 21.09
CA LYS A 59 37.92 30.69 20.92
C LYS A 59 36.74 30.00 21.60
N VAL A 60 36.06 29.11 20.87
CA VAL A 60 34.97 28.31 21.42
C VAL A 60 35.57 27.11 22.14
N SER A 61 35.42 27.04 23.47
CA SER A 61 35.87 25.87 24.25
C SER A 61 34.84 24.74 24.17
N SER A 62 35.30 23.50 24.10
CA SER A 62 34.48 22.29 24.23
C SER A 62 34.05 22.00 25.68
N GLU A 63 34.65 22.68 26.66
CA GLU A 63 34.23 22.58 28.06
C GLU A 63 32.87 23.27 28.25
N VAL A 64 31.91 22.53 28.83
CA VAL A 64 30.61 23.09 29.20
C VAL A 64 30.81 24.04 30.37
N ARG A 65 30.63 25.34 30.11
CA ARG A 65 30.70 26.40 31.11
C ARG A 65 29.45 27.27 31.00
N ASP A 66 28.94 27.73 32.15
CA ASP A 66 27.73 28.55 32.23
C ASP A 66 27.90 29.97 31.65
N ASP A 67 29.15 30.41 31.45
CA ASP A 67 29.52 31.72 30.92
C ASP A 67 29.70 31.77 29.39
N ASN A 68 29.64 30.61 28.71
CA ASN A 68 29.82 30.49 27.26
C ASN A 68 28.48 30.12 26.57
N PRO A 69 27.88 31.01 25.75
CA PRO A 69 26.60 30.73 25.07
C PRO A 69 26.70 29.62 24.01
N TYR A 70 27.91 29.23 23.59
CA TYR A 70 28.14 28.14 22.64
C TYR A 70 28.27 26.76 23.28
N SER A 71 28.37 26.66 24.60
CA SER A 71 28.63 25.39 25.31
C SER A 71 27.62 24.29 24.96
N ARG A 72 26.33 24.62 24.87
CA ARG A 72 25.26 23.67 24.50
C ARG A 72 25.29 23.29 23.02
N LEU A 73 25.72 24.20 22.14
CA LEU A 73 25.86 23.90 20.72
C LEU A 73 27.06 22.99 20.46
N MET A 74 28.14 23.16 21.22
CA MET A 74 29.31 22.28 21.21
C MET A 74 28.97 20.85 21.67
N ALA A 75 27.92 20.66 22.47
CA ALA A 75 27.45 19.32 22.82
C ALA A 75 27.02 18.49 21.60
N LEU A 76 26.56 19.11 20.52
CA LEU A 76 26.25 18.40 19.26
C LEU A 76 27.49 17.72 18.66
N LYS A 77 28.67 18.29 18.86
CA LYS A 77 29.95 17.66 18.50
C LYS A 77 30.25 16.47 19.40
N SER A 78 30.10 16.65 20.71
CA SER A 78 30.33 15.59 21.70
C SER A 78 29.37 14.40 21.55
N MET A 79 28.15 14.65 21.05
CA MET A 79 27.13 13.63 20.78
C MET A 79 27.28 12.97 19.39
N GLY A 80 28.31 13.34 18.62
CA GLY A 80 28.55 12.76 17.29
C GLY A 80 27.61 13.25 16.18
N VAL A 81 26.71 14.21 16.46
CA VAL A 81 25.77 14.75 15.46
C VAL A 81 26.51 15.56 14.39
N VAL A 82 27.52 16.35 14.78
CA VAL A 82 28.31 17.18 13.87
C VAL A 82 29.79 16.95 14.11
N LYS A 83 30.57 16.67 13.06
CA LYS A 83 32.02 16.43 13.17
C LYS A 83 32.77 17.63 13.75
N ASN A 84 32.43 18.85 13.31
CA ASN A 84 33.04 20.07 13.80
C ASN A 84 32.06 21.25 13.80
N TYR A 85 31.39 21.48 14.93
CA TYR A 85 30.45 22.60 15.05
C TYR A 85 31.13 23.98 14.96
N GLU A 86 32.41 24.10 15.33
CA GLU A 86 33.14 25.39 15.33
C GLU A 86 33.21 26.03 13.94
N GLN A 87 33.18 25.22 12.88
CA GLN A 87 33.17 25.67 11.48
C GLN A 87 32.00 26.59 11.14
N ILE A 88 30.92 26.61 11.94
CA ILE A 88 29.80 27.52 11.71
C ILE A 88 30.24 28.99 11.64
N ARG A 89 31.32 29.33 12.35
CA ARG A 89 31.91 30.68 12.39
C ARG A 89 32.69 31.06 11.14
N ASP A 90 33.00 30.09 10.28
CA ASP A 90 33.74 30.28 9.04
C ASP A 90 32.81 30.45 7.83
N PHE A 91 31.49 30.40 8.05
CA PHE A 91 30.49 30.53 7.00
C PHE A 91 29.81 31.90 6.99
N SER A 92 29.46 32.32 5.78
CA SER A 92 28.78 33.56 5.44
C SER A 92 27.45 33.26 4.74
N VAL A 93 26.36 33.88 5.21
CA VAL A 93 25.02 33.69 4.63
C VAL A 93 24.42 35.03 4.24
N LEU A 94 23.96 35.12 3.00
CA LEU A 94 23.23 36.29 2.49
C LEU A 94 21.72 36.01 2.57
N ILE A 95 20.95 36.91 3.20
CA ILE A 95 19.51 36.78 3.38
C ILE A 95 18.81 37.91 2.63
N VAL A 96 17.90 37.56 1.72
CA VAL A 96 17.05 38.52 1.00
C VAL A 96 15.61 38.43 1.53
N GLY A 97 15.11 39.55 2.05
CA GLY A 97 13.81 39.65 2.71
C GLY A 97 13.93 39.41 4.22
N LEU A 98 13.67 40.43 5.01
CA LEU A 98 13.70 40.44 6.48
C LEU A 98 12.28 40.59 7.05
N GLY A 99 11.33 39.97 6.36
CA GLY A 99 9.93 39.77 6.77
C GLY A 99 9.78 38.60 7.75
N GLY A 100 8.61 37.95 7.74
CA GLY A 100 8.23 36.96 8.75
C GLY A 100 9.17 35.75 8.84
N VAL A 101 9.60 35.22 7.69
CA VAL A 101 10.53 34.08 7.65
C VAL A 101 11.98 34.54 7.82
N GLY A 102 12.41 35.54 7.04
CA GLY A 102 13.82 35.91 6.98
C GLY A 102 14.36 36.59 8.23
N SER A 103 13.53 37.35 8.95
CA SER A 103 13.91 37.91 10.25
C SER A 103 14.19 36.78 11.26
N VAL A 104 13.27 35.83 11.41
CA VAL A 104 13.44 34.66 12.29
C VAL A 104 14.64 33.80 11.87
N ALA A 105 14.85 33.61 10.56
CA ALA A 105 16.00 32.87 10.06
C ALA A 105 17.34 33.55 10.41
N ALA A 106 17.42 34.88 10.25
CA ALA A 106 18.61 35.66 10.62
C ALA A 106 18.89 35.58 12.13
N GLU A 107 17.84 35.62 12.96
CA GLU A 107 17.96 35.44 14.41
C GLU A 107 18.49 34.05 14.78
N MET A 108 17.91 32.99 14.24
CA MET A 108 18.32 31.62 14.52
C MET A 108 19.78 31.37 14.11
N LEU A 109 20.19 31.82 12.91
CA LEU A 109 21.59 31.71 12.45
C LEU A 109 22.55 32.51 13.35
N THR A 110 22.15 33.71 13.76
CA THR A 110 22.93 34.54 14.70
C THR A 110 23.14 33.83 16.04
N ARG A 111 22.09 33.17 16.57
CA ARG A 111 22.17 32.38 17.80
C ARG A 111 23.00 31.11 17.64
N CYS A 112 23.00 30.51 16.45
CA CYS A 112 23.88 29.38 16.12
C CYS A 112 25.36 29.79 15.97
N GLY A 113 25.66 31.09 15.89
CA GLY A 113 27.03 31.59 15.79
C GLY A 113 27.60 31.60 14.39
N ILE A 114 26.76 31.77 13.36
CA ILE A 114 27.23 31.97 11.98
C ILE A 114 28.29 33.08 11.92
N GLY A 115 29.31 32.94 11.07
CA GLY A 115 30.40 33.90 10.97
C GLY A 115 29.95 35.29 10.54
N LYS A 116 29.23 35.35 9.42
CA LYS A 116 28.80 36.62 8.80
C LYS A 116 27.42 36.52 8.17
N LEU A 117 26.59 37.56 8.36
CA LEU A 117 25.29 37.72 7.72
C LEU A 117 25.23 38.99 6.86
N LEU A 118 24.79 38.84 5.61
CA LEU A 118 24.51 39.96 4.72
C LEU A 118 23.00 40.09 4.56
N LEU A 119 22.43 41.20 5.01
CA LEU A 119 21.00 41.39 5.18
C LEU A 119 20.48 42.39 4.13
N PHE A 120 19.58 41.93 3.26
CA PHE A 120 18.98 42.73 2.19
C PHE A 120 17.46 42.82 2.37
N ASP A 121 16.94 44.04 2.55
CA ASP A 121 15.51 44.31 2.59
C ASP A 121 15.28 45.80 2.27
N TYR A 122 14.22 46.14 1.52
CA TYR A 122 13.96 47.53 1.11
C TYR A 122 12.88 48.23 1.94
N ASP A 123 12.20 47.51 2.83
CA ASP A 123 11.10 48.02 3.64
C ASP A 123 11.58 48.66 4.95
N THR A 124 10.66 49.39 5.58
CA THR A 124 10.80 49.88 6.95
C THR A 124 9.98 49.05 7.93
N VAL A 125 10.31 49.14 9.21
CA VAL A 125 9.56 48.49 10.29
C VAL A 125 8.25 49.26 10.52
N GLU A 126 7.12 48.56 10.37
CA GLU A 126 5.79 49.11 10.60
C GLU A 126 5.09 48.40 11.76
N LEU A 127 4.38 49.16 12.60
CA LEU A 127 3.59 48.64 13.73
C LEU A 127 2.58 47.55 13.31
N ALA A 128 1.96 47.69 12.14
CA ALA A 128 1.01 46.72 11.60
C ALA A 128 1.64 45.35 11.29
N ASN A 129 2.97 45.29 11.14
CA ASN A 129 3.69 44.09 10.76
C ASN A 129 4.42 43.40 11.93
N MET A 130 4.25 43.92 13.14
CA MET A 130 4.93 43.44 14.34
C MET A 130 4.42 42.10 14.89
N ASN A 131 3.23 41.68 14.47
CA ASN A 131 2.63 40.42 14.91
C ASN A 131 3.45 39.18 14.49
N ARG A 132 4.42 39.32 13.57
CA ARG A 132 5.13 38.21 12.91
C ARG A 132 6.64 38.42 12.76
N LEU A 133 7.20 39.46 13.38
CA LEU A 133 8.61 39.87 13.24
C LEU A 133 9.24 40.02 14.62
N PHE A 134 10.56 39.80 14.74
CA PHE A 134 11.26 39.98 16.02
C PHE A 134 11.49 41.47 16.41
N TYR A 135 11.11 42.42 15.54
CA TYR A 135 11.28 43.86 15.78
C TYR A 135 10.40 44.35 16.94
N ARG A 136 10.85 45.42 17.60
CA ARG A 136 10.19 46.01 18.77
C ARG A 136 9.52 47.35 18.44
N PRO A 137 8.50 47.79 19.21
CA PRO A 137 7.71 48.98 18.84
C PRO A 137 8.55 50.24 18.70
N GLU A 138 9.63 50.36 19.49
CA GLU A 138 10.60 51.44 19.44
C GLU A 138 11.43 51.50 18.15
N GLN A 139 11.43 50.45 17.34
CA GLN A 139 12.15 50.36 16.06
C GLN A 139 11.28 50.78 14.86
N ALA A 140 10.01 51.14 15.09
CA ALA A 140 9.11 51.57 14.02
C ALA A 140 9.69 52.78 13.26
N GLY A 141 9.65 52.72 11.93
CA GLY A 141 10.22 53.74 11.03
C GLY A 141 11.70 53.56 10.67
N LEU A 142 12.43 52.68 11.36
CA LEU A 142 13.77 52.25 10.92
C LEU A 142 13.66 51.34 9.69
N THR A 143 14.73 51.27 8.90
CA THR A 143 14.84 50.28 7.81
C THR A 143 14.88 48.88 8.44
N LYS A 144 14.22 47.89 7.83
CA LYS A 144 14.26 46.51 8.36
C LYS A 144 15.69 45.98 8.42
N ALA A 145 16.51 46.31 7.43
CA ALA A 145 17.92 45.91 7.37
C ALA A 145 18.74 46.46 8.54
N ASP A 146 18.66 47.76 8.84
CA ASP A 146 19.39 48.38 9.95
C ASP A 146 18.84 47.92 11.31
N ALA A 147 17.51 47.88 11.46
CA ALA A 147 16.87 47.41 12.68
C ALA A 147 17.23 45.96 13.00
N ALA A 148 17.29 45.09 11.98
CA ALA A 148 17.72 43.70 12.13
C ALA A 148 19.18 43.63 12.56
N ARG A 149 20.09 44.34 11.86
CA ARG A 149 21.52 44.38 12.22
C ARG A 149 21.72 44.77 13.68
N ASP A 150 21.09 45.85 14.12
CA ASP A 150 21.30 46.39 15.46
C ASP A 150 20.77 45.42 16.53
N THR A 151 19.59 44.82 16.31
CA THR A 151 19.05 43.78 17.20
C THR A 151 19.94 42.54 17.22
N LEU A 152 20.33 42.01 16.07
CA LEU A 152 21.11 40.77 15.97
C LEU A 152 22.51 40.93 16.56
N LYS A 153 23.15 42.09 16.38
CA LYS A 153 24.44 42.42 17.00
C LYS A 153 24.35 42.44 18.53
N SER A 154 23.21 42.85 19.09
CA SER A 154 22.96 42.76 20.53
C SER A 154 22.73 41.32 21.02
N ILE A 155 22.19 40.44 20.17
CA ILE A 155 21.97 39.02 20.48
C ILE A 155 23.30 38.27 20.48
N ASN A 156 24.13 38.48 19.45
CA ASN A 156 25.41 37.82 19.33
C ASN A 156 26.47 38.76 18.70
N PRO A 157 27.37 39.37 19.50
CA PRO A 157 28.38 40.30 18.99
C PRO A 157 29.51 39.60 18.21
N ASP A 158 29.57 38.26 18.24
CA ASP A 158 30.60 37.49 17.52
C ASP A 158 30.33 37.42 16.01
N VAL A 159 29.09 37.64 15.58
CA VAL A 159 28.66 37.59 14.18
C VAL A 159 28.95 38.93 13.49
N GLU A 160 29.47 38.88 12.27
CA GLU A 160 29.65 40.05 11.41
C GLU A 160 28.37 40.33 10.61
N PHE A 161 28.03 41.61 10.43
CA PHE A 161 26.79 42.00 9.75
C PHE A 161 27.05 43.08 8.70
N GLU A 162 26.51 42.88 7.50
CA GLU A 162 26.32 43.92 6.48
C GLU A 162 24.82 44.11 6.26
N ALA A 163 24.36 45.36 6.19
CA ALA A 163 22.94 45.68 6.02
C ALA A 163 22.74 46.60 4.81
N TYR A 164 21.81 46.23 3.95
CA TYR A 164 21.56 46.90 2.67
C TYR A 164 20.07 47.18 2.51
N ASN A 165 19.72 48.47 2.54
CA ASN A 165 18.34 48.94 2.39
C ASN A 165 18.03 49.38 0.96
N TYR A 166 17.82 48.43 0.05
CA TYR A 166 17.36 48.72 -1.31
C TYR A 166 16.70 47.52 -1.98
N ASN A 167 15.89 47.80 -3.01
CA ASN A 167 15.26 46.75 -3.80
C ASN A 167 16.26 46.16 -4.81
N ILE A 168 16.52 44.86 -4.67
CA ILE A 168 17.51 44.12 -5.48
C ILE A 168 17.14 44.03 -6.97
N ILE A 169 15.86 44.17 -7.34
CA ILE A 169 15.43 44.03 -8.74
C ILE A 169 15.65 45.31 -9.57
N LYS A 170 15.96 46.43 -8.92
CA LYS A 170 16.28 47.67 -9.65
C LYS A 170 17.63 47.53 -10.32
N LEU A 171 17.69 47.84 -11.62
CA LEU A 171 18.91 47.77 -12.45
C LEU A 171 20.14 48.41 -11.78
N GLU A 172 19.98 49.58 -11.16
CA GLU A 172 21.05 50.30 -10.46
C GLU A 172 21.63 49.57 -9.23
N ASN A 173 20.87 48.63 -8.64
CA ASN A 173 21.24 47.89 -7.43
C ASN A 173 21.60 46.43 -7.69
N PHE A 174 21.12 45.85 -8.79
CA PHE A 174 21.29 44.43 -9.10
C PHE A 174 22.77 44.06 -9.22
N ASP A 175 23.57 44.89 -9.89
CA ASP A 175 25.02 44.68 -10.02
C ASP A 175 25.73 44.63 -8.67
N HIS A 176 25.32 45.49 -7.73
CA HIS A 176 25.87 45.49 -6.38
C HIS A 176 25.45 44.25 -5.59
N PHE A 177 24.18 43.81 -5.72
CA PHE A 177 23.69 42.55 -5.14
C PHE A 177 24.49 41.34 -5.64
N VAL A 178 24.65 41.19 -6.96
CA VAL A 178 25.46 40.13 -7.60
C VAL A 178 26.92 40.22 -7.14
N SER A 179 27.48 41.42 -7.03
CA SER A 179 28.84 41.64 -6.53
C SER A 179 29.02 41.17 -5.09
N ARG A 180 28.05 41.40 -4.19
CA ARG A 180 28.13 40.90 -2.80
C ARG A 180 27.92 39.39 -2.71
N ILE A 181 27.11 38.76 -3.57
CA ILE A 181 27.09 37.28 -3.65
C ILE A 181 28.48 36.76 -3.98
N LYS A 182 29.17 37.38 -4.93
CA LYS A 182 30.48 36.93 -5.43
C LYS A 182 31.66 37.26 -4.51
N ASN A 183 31.59 38.35 -3.75
CA ASN A 183 32.74 38.91 -3.03
C ASN A 183 32.49 39.16 -1.54
N GLY A 184 31.29 38.88 -1.03
CA GLY A 184 30.87 39.23 0.32
C GLY A 184 31.05 38.15 1.38
N GLY A 185 31.79 37.09 1.09
CA GLY A 185 32.04 35.99 2.03
C GLY A 185 32.77 36.41 3.32
N MET A 186 33.16 35.41 4.13
CA MET A 186 33.96 35.66 5.35
C MET A 186 35.28 36.39 5.03
N GLU A 187 35.95 35.98 3.96
CA GLU A 187 37.07 36.70 3.39
C GLU A 187 36.59 37.61 2.26
N GLU A 188 36.94 38.89 2.31
CA GLU A 188 36.57 39.85 1.25
C GLU A 188 37.14 39.39 -0.11
N GLY A 189 36.28 39.38 -1.14
CA GLY A 189 36.62 38.87 -2.47
C GLY A 189 36.30 37.37 -2.67
N LYS A 190 35.77 36.68 -1.66
CA LYS A 190 35.22 35.32 -1.79
C LYS A 190 33.69 35.35 -1.89
N PRO A 191 33.07 34.35 -2.55
CA PRO A 191 31.62 34.24 -2.59
C PRO A 191 31.06 33.92 -1.21
N VAL A 192 29.77 34.24 -1.01
CA VAL A 192 29.04 33.78 0.17
C VAL A 192 28.81 32.27 0.10
N ASP A 193 28.72 31.60 1.25
CA ASP A 193 28.56 30.15 1.30
C ASP A 193 27.12 29.72 0.95
N LEU A 194 26.14 30.56 1.28
CA LEU A 194 24.73 30.29 1.01
C LEU A 194 23.93 31.59 0.85
N VAL A 195 22.98 31.58 -0.09
CA VAL A 195 21.95 32.62 -0.21
C VAL A 195 20.60 32.08 0.27
N LEU A 196 19.89 32.81 1.11
CA LEU A 196 18.53 32.50 1.57
C LEU A 196 17.54 33.52 0.97
N SER A 197 16.58 33.02 0.21
CA SER A 197 15.46 33.80 -0.32
C SER A 197 14.24 33.65 0.60
N CYS A 198 13.89 34.75 1.25
CA CYS A 198 12.77 34.88 2.19
C CYS A 198 11.78 35.97 1.73
N VAL A 199 11.75 36.23 0.42
CA VAL A 199 10.89 37.21 -0.23
C VAL A 199 9.53 36.63 -0.57
N ASP A 200 8.52 37.49 -0.64
CA ASP A 200 7.12 37.14 -0.87
C ASP A 200 6.65 37.34 -2.32
N ASN A 201 7.46 38.00 -3.15
CA ASN A 201 7.12 38.33 -4.53
C ASN A 201 7.96 37.54 -5.54
N PHE A 202 7.34 37.20 -6.68
CA PHE A 202 7.99 36.37 -7.69
C PHE A 202 9.13 37.07 -8.44
N GLU A 203 9.03 38.39 -8.65
CA GLU A 203 10.06 39.16 -9.35
C GLU A 203 11.41 39.08 -8.64
N ALA A 204 11.43 39.25 -7.31
CA ALA A 204 12.65 39.10 -6.53
C ALA A 204 13.18 37.66 -6.53
N ARG A 205 12.30 36.64 -6.48
CA ARG A 205 12.72 35.22 -6.58
C ARG A 205 13.41 34.92 -7.91
N ILE A 206 12.88 35.44 -9.02
CA ILE A 206 13.49 35.31 -10.35
C ILE A 206 14.83 36.04 -10.40
N GLY A 207 14.91 37.26 -9.87
CA GLY A 207 16.18 38.00 -9.79
C GLY A 207 17.27 37.26 -9.01
N ILE A 208 16.93 36.68 -7.86
CA ILE A 208 17.85 35.85 -7.06
C ILE A 208 18.24 34.59 -7.85
N ASN A 209 17.27 33.91 -8.46
CA ASN A 209 17.51 32.73 -9.27
C ASN A 209 18.47 33.00 -10.42
N ASP A 210 18.28 34.11 -11.15
CA ASP A 210 19.11 34.46 -12.30
C ASP A 210 20.54 34.78 -11.85
N ALA A 211 20.71 35.59 -10.81
CA ALA A 211 22.02 35.87 -10.20
C ALA A 211 22.74 34.58 -9.74
N CYS A 212 22.03 33.68 -9.04
CA CYS A 212 22.63 32.45 -8.52
C CYS A 212 22.98 31.45 -9.62
N ASN A 213 22.16 31.33 -10.68
CA ASN A 213 22.48 30.47 -11.82
C ASN A 213 23.69 31.01 -12.61
N GLU A 214 23.76 32.32 -12.82
CA GLU A 214 24.89 32.95 -13.49
C GLU A 214 26.20 32.69 -12.74
N LEU A 215 26.19 32.86 -11.41
CA LEU A 215 27.38 32.68 -10.57
C LEU A 215 27.68 31.21 -10.20
N GLY A 216 26.71 30.30 -10.34
CA GLY A 216 26.81 28.94 -9.79
C GLY A 216 26.69 28.89 -8.27
N GLN A 217 26.04 29.89 -7.68
CA GLN A 217 25.85 30.03 -6.22
C GLN A 217 24.75 29.09 -5.72
N VAL A 218 25.04 28.35 -4.64
CA VAL A 218 24.03 27.55 -3.95
C VAL A 218 23.13 28.46 -3.12
N TRP A 219 21.82 28.20 -3.19
CA TRP A 219 20.82 29.00 -2.50
C TRP A 219 19.62 28.16 -2.06
N MET A 220 18.89 28.67 -1.07
CA MET A 220 17.63 28.09 -0.61
C MET A 220 16.52 29.13 -0.70
N GLU A 221 15.33 28.67 -1.06
CA GLU A 221 14.11 29.47 -1.12
C GLU A 221 13.14 29.00 -0.05
N SER A 222 12.31 29.92 0.40
CA SER A 222 11.19 29.63 1.29
C SER A 222 9.94 30.38 0.85
N GLY A 223 8.79 29.75 1.07
CA GLY A 223 7.48 30.33 0.78
C GLY A 223 6.43 29.92 1.80
N VAL A 224 5.50 30.82 2.07
CA VAL A 224 4.32 30.58 2.91
C VAL A 224 3.09 30.92 2.06
N SER A 225 2.05 30.09 2.14
CA SER A 225 0.81 30.32 1.40
C SER A 225 0.05 31.55 1.90
N GLU A 226 -0.79 32.13 1.06
CA GLU A 226 -1.57 33.34 1.40
C GLU A 226 -2.52 33.16 2.60
N ASN A 227 -2.97 31.93 2.86
CA ASN A 227 -3.80 31.59 4.02
C ASN A 227 -2.97 31.25 5.28
N ALA A 228 -1.63 31.30 5.19
CA ALA A 228 -0.68 30.97 6.25
C ALA A 228 -0.82 29.57 6.89
N MET A 229 -1.49 28.63 6.22
CA MET A 229 -1.65 27.24 6.69
C MET A 229 -0.71 26.26 6.00
N SER A 230 0.15 26.72 5.09
CA SER A 230 1.17 25.88 4.49
C SER A 230 2.42 26.68 4.12
N GLY A 231 3.54 25.99 3.97
CA GLY A 231 4.77 26.58 3.48
C GLY A 231 5.74 25.54 2.99
N HIS A 232 6.88 26.00 2.47
CA HIS A 232 7.92 25.12 1.97
C HIS A 232 9.29 25.77 2.08
N ILE A 233 10.30 24.91 2.00
CA ILE A 233 11.67 25.26 1.68
C ILE A 233 12.13 24.46 0.49
N GLN A 234 13.01 25.04 -0.31
CA GLN A 234 13.64 24.38 -1.44
C GLN A 234 15.15 24.65 -1.40
N LEU A 235 15.97 23.65 -1.69
CA LEU A 235 17.40 23.79 -1.93
C LEU A 235 17.68 23.77 -3.44
N MET A 236 18.43 24.76 -3.91
CA MET A 236 18.86 24.89 -5.29
C MET A 236 20.39 24.87 -5.35
N VAL A 237 20.90 23.82 -6.00
CA VAL A 237 22.31 23.67 -6.35
C VAL A 237 22.39 23.77 -7.87
N PRO A 238 22.86 24.90 -8.44
CA PRO A 238 22.86 25.12 -9.88
C PRO A 238 23.50 23.95 -10.65
N GLY A 239 22.79 23.45 -11.65
CA GLY A 239 23.21 22.30 -12.47
C GLY A 239 22.93 20.92 -11.87
N LYS A 240 22.92 20.77 -10.54
CA LYS A 240 22.61 19.51 -9.84
C LYS A 240 21.13 19.33 -9.53
N LEU A 241 20.48 20.39 -9.03
CA LEU A 241 19.07 20.44 -8.63
C LEU A 241 18.31 21.45 -9.52
N PRO A 242 16.97 21.38 -9.62
CA PRO A 242 16.22 22.36 -10.41
C PRO A 242 16.43 23.78 -9.89
N CYS A 243 16.56 24.72 -10.81
CA CYS A 243 16.44 26.14 -10.49
C CYS A 243 14.96 26.53 -10.30
N PHE A 244 14.68 27.74 -9.81
CA PHE A 244 13.30 28.18 -9.58
C PHE A 244 12.44 28.15 -10.86
N GLY A 245 13.03 28.48 -12.02
CA GLY A 245 12.37 28.36 -13.33
C GLY A 245 12.14 26.92 -13.82
N CYS A 246 12.88 25.93 -13.31
CA CYS A 246 12.63 24.52 -13.62
C CYS A 246 11.39 23.99 -12.88
N PHE A 247 11.09 24.55 -11.71
CA PHE A 247 9.98 24.15 -10.85
C PHE A 247 9.26 25.38 -10.28
N PRO A 248 8.62 26.20 -11.14
CA PRO A 248 7.95 27.41 -10.67
C PRO A 248 6.58 27.06 -10.05
N PRO A 249 6.08 27.85 -9.10
CA PRO A 249 4.70 27.73 -8.63
C PRO A 249 3.69 27.82 -9.78
N LEU A 250 2.55 27.12 -9.67
CA LEU A 250 1.55 27.00 -10.75
C LEU A 250 1.08 28.36 -11.30
N ILE A 251 1.00 29.40 -10.46
CA ILE A 251 0.64 30.76 -10.87
C ILE A 251 1.66 31.35 -11.86
N VAL A 252 2.95 31.12 -11.62
CA VAL A 252 4.05 31.57 -12.49
C VAL A 252 4.06 30.73 -13.77
N ALA A 253 3.84 29.42 -13.66
CA ALA A 253 3.74 28.53 -14.82
C ALA A 253 2.55 28.86 -15.74
N SER A 254 1.45 29.37 -15.18
CA SER A 254 0.22 29.68 -15.91
C SER A 254 0.16 31.11 -16.48
N GLY A 255 1.15 31.96 -16.21
CA GLY A 255 1.20 33.34 -16.71
C GLY A 255 0.11 34.26 -16.15
N VAL A 256 -0.52 33.86 -15.05
CA VAL A 256 -1.59 34.62 -14.39
C VAL A 256 -0.96 35.74 -13.54
N ASP A 257 -1.48 36.97 -13.66
CA ASP A 257 -1.00 38.11 -12.86
C ASP A 257 -1.24 37.84 -11.36
N GLU A 258 -0.19 37.92 -10.56
CA GLU A 258 -0.21 37.73 -9.10
C GLU A 258 -1.24 38.63 -8.40
N LYS A 259 -1.54 39.81 -8.97
CA LYS A 259 -2.60 40.71 -8.47
C LYS A 259 -3.99 40.07 -8.46
N THR A 260 -4.21 39.03 -9.25
CA THR A 260 -5.50 38.30 -9.30
C THR A 260 -5.69 37.31 -8.15
N LEU A 261 -4.61 36.90 -7.46
CA LEU A 261 -4.68 36.09 -6.23
C LEU A 261 -5.10 36.94 -5.02
N LYS A 262 -4.63 38.19 -4.98
CA LYS A 262 -4.98 39.15 -3.93
C LYS A 262 -6.46 39.52 -4.06
N ARG A 263 -7.32 38.91 -3.23
CA ARG A 263 -8.71 39.33 -3.09
C ARG A 263 -8.73 40.81 -2.69
N GLY A 264 -9.33 41.66 -3.52
CA GLY A 264 -9.54 43.07 -3.18
C GLY A 264 -10.23 43.18 -1.82
N ASN A 265 -9.61 43.92 -0.89
CA ASN A 265 -10.03 44.13 0.51
C ASN A 265 -9.73 43.01 1.52
N VAL A 266 -8.94 41.99 1.18
CA VAL A 266 -8.48 40.97 2.15
C VAL A 266 -6.96 40.99 2.24
N CYS A 267 -6.41 41.34 3.41
CA CYS A 267 -4.97 41.20 3.66
C CYS A 267 -4.60 39.71 3.66
N ALA A 268 -3.45 39.36 3.05
CA ALA A 268 -2.88 38.02 3.18
C ALA A 268 -2.79 37.66 4.67
N ALA A 269 -3.27 36.47 5.03
CA ALA A 269 -3.19 36.01 6.40
C ALA A 269 -1.72 35.80 6.75
N SER A 270 -1.35 36.19 7.96
CA SER A 270 -0.01 35.94 8.48
C SER A 270 -0.12 35.26 9.82
N LEU A 271 0.29 33.99 9.86
CA LEU A 271 0.35 33.22 11.09
C LEU A 271 1.82 33.07 11.54
N PRO A 272 2.20 33.66 12.69
CA PRO A 272 3.59 33.61 13.16
C PRO A 272 4.11 32.19 13.40
N THR A 273 3.23 31.26 13.77
CA THR A 273 3.61 29.85 14.00
C THR A 273 4.08 29.19 12.70
N THR A 274 3.32 29.27 11.61
CA THR A 274 3.72 28.72 10.31
C THR A 274 4.99 29.36 9.77
N MET A 275 5.12 30.69 9.88
CA MET A 275 6.33 31.39 9.45
C MET A 275 7.56 30.94 10.25
N THR A 276 7.41 30.75 11.57
CA THR A 276 8.49 30.28 12.44
C THR A 276 8.87 28.83 12.14
N MET A 277 7.91 27.96 11.82
CA MET A 277 8.19 26.58 11.40
C MET A 277 8.95 26.55 10.08
N VAL A 278 8.52 27.33 9.08
CA VAL A 278 9.22 27.41 7.78
C VAL A 278 10.63 28.01 7.94
N ALA A 279 10.80 29.05 8.77
CA ALA A 279 12.12 29.59 9.10
C ALA A 279 13.01 28.55 9.80
N GLY A 280 12.46 27.79 10.75
CA GLY A 280 13.14 26.70 11.43
C GLY A 280 13.60 25.62 10.45
N PHE A 281 12.74 25.20 9.52
CA PHE A 281 13.12 24.26 8.47
C PHE A 281 14.22 24.82 7.57
N LEU A 282 14.11 26.08 7.16
CA LEU A 282 15.08 26.74 6.29
C LEU A 282 16.47 26.76 6.95
N VAL A 283 16.54 27.20 8.21
CA VAL A 283 17.80 27.26 8.97
C VAL A 283 18.33 25.86 9.27
N GLN A 284 17.48 24.90 9.65
CA GLN A 284 17.91 23.52 9.84
C GLN A 284 18.51 22.95 8.56
N ASN A 285 17.91 23.21 7.40
CA ASN A 285 18.43 22.74 6.12
C ASN A 285 19.75 23.44 5.75
N ALA A 286 19.88 24.75 6.03
CA ALA A 286 21.11 25.51 5.90
C ALA A 286 22.24 24.94 6.77
N LEU A 287 21.97 24.64 8.05
CA LEU A 287 22.93 24.04 8.96
C LEU A 287 23.38 22.65 8.48
N LYS A 288 22.45 21.78 8.07
CA LYS A 288 22.78 20.47 7.48
C LYS A 288 23.70 20.62 6.27
N TYR A 289 23.41 21.60 5.41
CA TYR A 289 24.19 21.87 4.21
C TYR A 289 25.60 22.39 4.53
N LEU A 290 25.73 23.34 5.45
CA LEU A 290 26.99 24.00 5.81
C LEU A 290 27.90 23.06 6.64
N LEU A 291 27.35 22.45 7.68
CA LEU A 291 28.09 21.62 8.64
C LEU A 291 28.16 20.13 8.27
N LYS A 292 27.58 19.75 7.12
CA LYS A 292 27.63 18.38 6.56
C LYS A 292 27.18 17.30 7.55
N PHE A 293 26.00 17.50 8.14
CA PHE A 293 25.35 16.49 9.00
C PHE A 293 23.94 16.19 8.53
N GLY A 294 23.52 14.93 8.72
CA GLY A 294 22.24 14.42 8.25
C GLY A 294 22.02 14.64 6.75
N LYS A 295 20.78 14.43 6.31
CA LYS A 295 20.40 14.59 4.90
C LYS A 295 19.81 15.97 4.62
N THR A 296 20.41 16.72 3.70
CA THR A 296 19.81 17.98 3.21
C THR A 296 18.61 17.67 2.31
N SER A 297 17.49 18.35 2.54
CA SER A 297 16.26 18.17 1.76
C SER A 297 16.29 19.06 0.51
N SER A 298 16.06 18.51 -0.68
CA SER A 298 15.88 19.28 -1.91
C SER A 298 14.59 20.10 -1.90
N TYR A 299 13.53 19.54 -1.34
CA TYR A 299 12.26 20.21 -1.10
C TYR A 299 11.62 19.62 0.16
N LEU A 300 11.09 20.48 1.02
CA LEU A 300 10.28 20.11 2.19
C LEU A 300 9.11 21.08 2.30
N GLY A 301 7.89 20.56 2.22
CA GLY A 301 6.68 21.31 2.52
C GLY A 301 6.16 21.06 3.93
N TYR A 302 5.24 21.89 4.35
CA TYR A 302 4.47 21.75 5.59
C TYR A 302 3.04 22.20 5.34
N ASN A 303 2.07 21.36 5.73
CA ASN A 303 0.65 21.69 5.77
C ASN A 303 0.17 21.60 7.22
N ALA A 304 -0.17 22.75 7.79
CA ALA A 304 -0.59 22.90 9.18
C ALA A 304 -2.03 22.43 9.44
N MET A 305 -2.84 22.14 8.40
CA MET A 305 -4.21 21.65 8.60
C MET A 305 -4.23 20.19 9.09
N ASP A 306 -3.25 19.40 8.66
CA ASP A 306 -3.20 17.94 8.87
C ASP A 306 -1.82 17.46 9.36
N ASP A 307 -0.95 18.38 9.80
CA ASP A 307 0.44 18.12 10.21
C ASP A 307 1.25 17.28 9.19
N PHE A 308 1.06 17.56 7.90
CA PHE A 308 1.62 16.79 6.79
C PHE A 308 2.89 17.42 6.21
N PHE A 309 3.93 16.60 6.01
CA PHE A 309 5.26 17.01 5.52
C PHE A 309 5.60 16.34 4.18
N PRO A 310 5.31 16.97 3.02
CA PRO A 310 5.72 16.43 1.72
C PRO A 310 7.21 16.65 1.45
N PHE A 311 7.88 15.61 0.96
CA PHE A 311 9.26 15.65 0.47
C PHE A 311 9.30 15.32 -1.03
N LEU A 312 10.17 16.02 -1.78
CA LEU A 312 10.36 15.76 -3.21
C LEU A 312 11.85 15.77 -3.56
N ASP A 313 12.29 14.70 -4.22
CA ASP A 313 13.59 14.65 -4.90
C ASP A 313 13.39 15.14 -6.34
N LEU A 314 13.97 16.29 -6.66
CA LEU A 314 13.74 16.96 -7.93
C LEU A 314 15.02 16.99 -8.78
N LYS A 315 14.87 16.80 -10.10
CA LYS A 315 15.94 16.94 -11.09
C LYS A 315 15.76 18.22 -11.90
N PRO A 316 16.85 18.85 -12.37
CA PRO A 316 16.77 20.03 -13.23
C PRO A 316 16.12 19.68 -14.58
N ASN A 317 15.40 20.65 -15.16
CA ASN A 317 14.82 20.52 -16.50
C ASN A 317 15.91 20.73 -17.56
N PRO A 318 16.24 19.72 -18.40
CA PRO A 318 17.24 19.85 -19.46
C PRO A 318 16.90 20.91 -20.52
N SER A 319 15.62 21.25 -20.64
CA SER A 319 15.09 22.24 -21.58
C SER A 319 14.65 23.52 -20.87
N CYS A 320 15.26 23.86 -19.73
CA CYS A 320 14.97 25.11 -19.02
C CYS A 320 15.15 26.32 -19.94
N ASP A 321 14.20 27.25 -19.89
CA ASP A 321 14.19 28.51 -20.64
C ASP A 321 15.30 29.48 -20.22
N ARG A 322 15.96 29.22 -19.08
CA ARG A 322 17.07 30.01 -18.54
C ARG A 322 18.43 29.48 -19.04
N PRO A 323 19.16 30.22 -19.90
CA PRO A 323 20.40 29.74 -20.50
C PRO A 323 21.48 29.39 -19.46
N PHE A 324 21.60 30.17 -18.39
CA PHE A 324 22.57 29.89 -17.33
C PHE A 324 22.25 28.60 -16.57
N CYS A 325 20.97 28.23 -16.39
CA CYS A 325 20.63 26.95 -15.77
C CYS A 325 21.12 25.77 -16.63
N VAL A 326 20.86 25.80 -17.94
CA VAL A 326 21.33 24.78 -18.88
C VAL A 326 22.86 24.73 -18.95
N HIS A 327 23.52 25.90 -18.87
CA HIS A 327 24.98 25.99 -18.80
C HIS A 327 25.54 25.30 -17.55
N GLN A 328 24.97 25.56 -16.37
CA GLN A 328 25.39 24.91 -15.14
C GLN A 328 25.13 23.40 -15.15
N GLN A 329 24.05 22.94 -15.79
CA GLN A 329 23.78 21.51 -15.97
C GLN A 329 24.89 20.82 -16.77
N LYS A 330 25.39 21.46 -17.84
CA LYS A 330 26.52 20.91 -18.62
C LYS A 330 27.79 20.81 -17.78
N LYS A 331 28.12 21.87 -17.03
CA LYS A 331 29.27 21.86 -16.10
C LYS A 331 29.16 20.77 -15.04
N TRP A 332 27.96 20.56 -14.48
CA TRP A 332 27.72 19.51 -13.51
C TRP A 332 27.90 18.12 -14.13
N GLN A 333 27.44 17.91 -15.36
CA GLN A 333 27.66 16.65 -16.10
C GLN A 333 29.14 16.38 -16.35
N GLU A 334 29.91 17.40 -16.74
CA GLU A 334 31.37 17.30 -16.89
C GLU A 334 32.06 16.98 -15.56
N TYR A 335 31.64 17.61 -14.47
CA TYR A 335 32.16 17.34 -13.13
C TYR A 335 31.91 15.89 -12.68
N VAL A 336 30.68 15.40 -12.85
CA VAL A 336 30.30 14.01 -12.52
C VAL A 336 31.02 13.00 -13.40
N ALA A 337 31.24 13.31 -14.69
CA ALA A 337 32.02 12.46 -15.58
C ALA A 337 33.49 12.36 -15.16
N ALA A 338 34.04 13.42 -14.55
CA ALA A 338 35.40 13.43 -14.02
C ALA A 338 35.53 12.83 -12.60
N HIS A 339 34.44 12.78 -11.83
CA HIS A 339 34.38 12.33 -10.44
C HIS A 339 33.21 11.33 -10.24
N PRO A 340 33.30 10.11 -10.81
CA PRO A 340 32.23 9.12 -10.75
C PRO A 340 31.86 8.69 -9.31
N GLU A 341 32.78 8.80 -8.36
CA GLU A 341 32.58 8.53 -6.92
C GLU A 341 31.48 9.39 -6.29
N VAL A 342 31.17 10.55 -6.87
CA VAL A 342 30.09 11.46 -6.42
C VAL A 342 28.70 10.81 -6.57
N LEU A 343 28.57 9.78 -7.41
CA LEU A 343 27.35 8.97 -7.55
C LEU A 343 27.30 7.79 -6.56
N GLU A 344 28.45 7.38 -5.99
CA GLU A 344 28.60 6.21 -5.13
C GLU A 344 28.35 6.52 -3.64
N GLU A 345 28.63 7.73 -3.16
CA GLU A 345 28.32 8.18 -1.77
C GLU A 345 26.83 8.03 -1.38
N LYS A 346 25.92 7.80 -2.34
CA LYS A 346 24.49 7.52 -2.05
C LYS A 346 24.23 6.09 -1.56
N LYS A 347 25.23 5.18 -1.58
CA LYS A 347 25.10 3.76 -1.22
C LYS A 347 25.57 3.40 0.20
N GLU A 348 26.41 4.22 0.82
CA GLU A 348 27.03 3.92 2.12
C GLU A 348 26.48 4.87 3.22
N GLU A 349 25.23 4.68 3.64
CA GLU A 349 24.87 4.97 5.04
C GLU A 349 24.68 3.60 5.68
N GLU A 350 25.75 3.12 6.33
CA GLU A 350 25.78 1.86 7.08
C GLU A 350 24.68 1.84 8.14
N GLU A 351 23.88 0.77 8.14
CA GLU A 351 23.04 0.40 9.28
C GLU A 351 23.96 0.07 10.46
N GLU A 352 24.16 1.02 11.38
CA GLU A 352 24.69 0.66 12.69
C GLU A 352 23.73 -0.33 13.34
N GLU A 353 24.22 -1.54 13.61
CA GLU A 353 23.52 -2.58 14.36
C GLU A 353 22.94 -1.98 15.65
N VAL A 354 21.62 -1.99 15.76
CA VAL A 354 20.93 -1.73 17.04
C VAL A 354 21.27 -2.89 17.96
N VAL A 355 22.31 -2.72 18.77
CA VAL A 355 22.58 -3.57 19.93
C VAL A 355 21.37 -3.44 20.83
N VAL A 356 20.59 -4.51 20.94
CA VAL A 356 19.52 -4.63 21.93
C VAL A 356 20.16 -4.59 23.30
N VAL A 357 20.17 -3.42 23.93
CA VAL A 357 20.47 -3.30 25.35
C VAL A 357 19.25 -3.80 26.09
N ASP A 358 19.45 -4.80 26.94
CA ASP A 358 18.42 -5.40 27.79
C ASP A 358 17.51 -4.35 28.43
N ASN A 359 16.20 -4.59 28.31
CA ASN A 359 15.15 -3.82 28.96
C ASN A 359 15.21 -4.05 30.49
N GLU A 360 16.04 -3.27 31.19
CA GLU A 360 16.13 -3.28 32.65
C GLU A 360 14.86 -2.75 33.36
N TRP A 361 13.85 -2.26 32.63
CA TRP A 361 12.69 -1.56 33.21
C TRP A 361 11.34 -2.27 33.07
N GLY A 362 11.28 -3.46 32.45
CA GLY A 362 10.09 -4.32 32.50
C GLY A 362 8.79 -3.68 32.00
N ILE A 363 8.86 -2.77 31.02
CA ILE A 363 7.69 -2.08 30.48
C ILE A 363 7.02 -2.96 29.40
N GLU A 364 5.81 -3.44 29.68
CA GLU A 364 4.91 -4.09 28.72
C GLU A 364 3.92 -3.07 28.12
N LEU A 365 3.69 -3.17 26.81
CA LEU A 365 2.59 -2.46 26.14
C LEU A 365 1.28 -3.19 26.42
N VAL A 366 0.43 -2.59 27.25
CA VAL A 366 -0.95 -3.04 27.49
C VAL A 366 -1.81 -2.62 26.29
N PRO A 367 -2.64 -3.51 25.71
CA PRO A 367 -3.59 -3.13 24.68
C PRO A 367 -4.74 -2.29 25.25
N ASP A 368 -5.05 -1.16 24.62
CA ASP A 368 -6.25 -0.38 24.94
C ASP A 368 -7.50 -1.09 24.40
N GLU A 369 -8.38 -1.46 25.32
CA GLU A 369 -9.74 -1.92 25.08
C GLU A 369 -10.60 -0.77 24.53
N VAL A 370 -11.36 -1.02 23.45
CA VAL A 370 -12.45 -0.14 23.04
C VAL A 370 -13.73 -0.97 22.89
N GLU A 371 -14.70 -0.65 23.74
CA GLU A 371 -16.03 -1.25 23.79
C GLU A 371 -16.87 -1.00 22.53
N ALA A 372 -17.70 -2.01 22.25
CA ALA A 372 -18.60 -2.12 21.12
C ALA A 372 -19.79 -1.15 21.14
N LYS A 373 -20.27 -0.80 19.94
CA LYS A 373 -21.68 -0.46 19.68
C LYS A 373 -22.17 -1.17 18.41
N GLU A 374 -23.46 -1.50 18.47
CA GLU A 374 -24.15 -2.60 17.83
C GLU A 374 -24.34 -2.54 16.30
N GLU A 375 -24.57 -3.74 15.78
CA GLU A 375 -24.61 -4.19 14.40
C GLU A 375 -25.90 -3.81 13.62
N LYS A 376 -25.79 -3.85 12.29
CA LYS A 376 -26.85 -4.41 11.44
C LYS A 376 -26.29 -5.62 10.70
N GLU A 377 -26.93 -6.76 10.93
CA GLU A 377 -26.55 -8.11 10.50
C GLU A 377 -26.48 -8.26 8.96
N GLU A 378 -25.32 -8.72 8.47
CA GLU A 378 -25.21 -9.51 7.24
C GLU A 378 -24.76 -10.92 7.65
N LYS A 379 -25.52 -11.95 7.24
CA LYS A 379 -25.18 -13.37 7.48
C LYS A 379 -23.81 -13.70 6.84
N LYS A 380 -22.75 -13.75 7.65
CA LYS A 380 -21.39 -14.13 7.23
C LYS A 380 -21.22 -15.66 7.25
N GLY A 381 -20.67 -16.21 6.17
CA GLY A 381 -20.23 -17.60 6.07
C GLY A 381 -18.84 -17.82 6.69
N ASP A 382 -18.24 -18.96 6.34
CA ASP A 382 -16.96 -19.50 6.84
C ASP A 382 -15.92 -18.43 7.25
N PRO A 383 -15.45 -18.43 8.52
CA PRO A 383 -14.54 -17.40 9.04
C PRO A 383 -13.14 -17.40 8.39
N SER A 384 -12.78 -18.44 7.62
CA SER A 384 -11.53 -18.47 6.84
C SER A 384 -11.65 -17.80 5.46
N LYS A 385 -12.86 -17.33 5.08
CA LYS A 385 -13.12 -16.79 3.73
C LYS A 385 -13.45 -15.29 3.76
N PHE A 386 -12.77 -14.56 2.89
CA PHE A 386 -13.05 -13.15 2.61
C PHE A 386 -14.30 -13.00 1.72
N HIS A 387 -15.28 -12.22 2.17
CA HIS A 387 -16.43 -11.80 1.37
C HIS A 387 -16.22 -10.35 0.90
N ALA A 388 -15.91 -10.16 -0.38
CA ALA A 388 -15.90 -8.83 -1.00
C ALA A 388 -17.32 -8.25 -1.07
N LYS A 389 -17.52 -7.00 -0.67
CA LYS A 389 -18.79 -6.27 -0.89
C LYS A 389 -19.02 -6.09 -2.40
N LYS A 390 -20.08 -6.71 -2.92
CA LYS A 390 -20.48 -6.69 -4.33
C LYS A 390 -20.97 -5.29 -4.75
N SER A 391 -20.07 -4.39 -5.14
CA SER A 391 -20.43 -3.06 -5.64
C SER A 391 -20.99 -3.06 -7.08
N LYS A 392 -20.85 -4.14 -7.86
CA LYS A 392 -21.36 -4.21 -9.24
C LYS A 392 -22.78 -4.79 -9.39
N VAL A 393 -23.37 -5.40 -8.36
CA VAL A 393 -24.64 -6.15 -8.50
C VAL A 393 -25.89 -5.32 -8.17
N LEU A 394 -25.75 -4.18 -7.47
CA LEU A 394 -26.89 -3.32 -7.11
C LEU A 394 -27.58 -2.64 -8.31
N ALA A 395 -27.04 -2.76 -9.53
CA ALA A 395 -27.68 -2.28 -10.76
C ALA A 395 -28.56 -3.32 -11.49
N LYS A 396 -28.60 -4.59 -11.05
CA LYS A 396 -29.34 -5.68 -11.75
C LYS A 396 -30.53 -6.26 -10.97
N THR A 397 -30.99 -5.61 -9.90
CA THR A 397 -32.14 -6.04 -9.08
C THR A 397 -33.50 -5.55 -9.60
N GLY A 398 -33.72 -5.54 -10.90
CA GLY A 398 -35.04 -5.32 -11.52
C GLY A 398 -35.12 -6.01 -12.88
N LYS A 399 -36.23 -6.74 -13.15
CA LYS A 399 -36.64 -7.40 -14.41
C LYS A 399 -35.50 -7.72 -15.40
N GLN A 400 -35.17 -9.01 -15.59
CA GLN A 400 -34.21 -9.52 -16.59
C GLN A 400 -33.91 -8.53 -17.74
N VAL A 401 -32.83 -7.76 -17.58
CA VAL A 401 -32.37 -6.82 -18.61
C VAL A 401 -31.49 -7.65 -19.54
N TYR A 402 -32.03 -8.09 -20.67
CA TYR A 402 -31.25 -8.75 -21.73
C TYR A 402 -30.08 -7.85 -22.15
N GLN A 403 -28.94 -8.43 -22.55
CA GLN A 403 -27.75 -7.68 -22.97
C GLN A 403 -28.07 -6.66 -24.09
N TRP A 404 -29.00 -7.00 -24.98
CA TRP A 404 -29.57 -6.09 -25.99
C TRP A 404 -30.09 -4.78 -25.37
N ASN A 405 -30.91 -4.89 -24.32
CA ASN A 405 -31.49 -3.74 -23.63
C ASN A 405 -30.41 -2.90 -22.93
N ILE A 406 -29.34 -3.54 -22.43
CA ILE A 406 -28.20 -2.84 -21.82
C ILE A 406 -27.48 -2.00 -22.87
N LEU A 407 -27.11 -2.59 -24.03
CA LEU A 407 -26.43 -1.88 -25.12
C LEU A 407 -27.27 -0.70 -25.64
N LYS A 408 -28.59 -0.91 -25.81
CA LYS A 408 -29.52 0.16 -26.16
C LYS A 408 -29.57 1.26 -25.08
N SER A 409 -29.57 0.90 -23.80
CA SER A 409 -29.67 1.86 -22.69
C SER A 409 -28.43 2.75 -22.53
N ILE A 410 -27.25 2.27 -22.94
CA ILE A 410 -26.01 3.05 -22.94
C ILE A 410 -25.80 3.82 -24.24
N GLY A 411 -26.81 3.85 -25.13
CA GLY A 411 -26.83 4.66 -26.33
C GLY A 411 -26.21 4.03 -27.58
N VAL A 412 -26.00 2.71 -27.61
CA VAL A 412 -25.59 2.02 -28.86
C VAL A 412 -26.77 1.99 -29.84
N PRO A 413 -26.59 2.44 -31.11
CA PRO A 413 -27.63 2.37 -32.14
C PRO A 413 -28.13 0.94 -32.35
N GLU A 414 -29.44 0.73 -32.49
CA GLU A 414 -30.03 -0.61 -32.57
C GLU A 414 -29.48 -1.43 -33.75
N GLU A 415 -29.18 -0.77 -34.85
CA GLU A 415 -28.58 -1.34 -36.06
C GLU A 415 -27.14 -1.84 -35.86
N GLU A 416 -26.42 -1.33 -34.85
CA GLU A 416 -25.04 -1.73 -34.53
C GLU A 416 -25.00 -2.85 -33.49
N ILE A 417 -26.04 -2.99 -32.64
CA ILE A 417 -26.10 -4.00 -31.57
C ILE A 417 -25.79 -5.43 -32.06
N PRO A 418 -26.28 -5.92 -33.22
CA PRO A 418 -25.95 -7.27 -33.69
C PRO A 418 -24.45 -7.54 -33.88
N GLN A 419 -23.64 -6.50 -34.16
CA GLN A 419 -22.19 -6.65 -34.38
C GLN A 419 -21.45 -7.02 -33.08
N PHE A 420 -22.02 -6.70 -31.91
CA PHE A 420 -21.48 -7.07 -30.60
C PHE A 420 -21.59 -8.56 -30.28
N ALA A 421 -22.22 -9.37 -31.14
CA ALA A 421 -22.12 -10.82 -31.08
C ALA A 421 -20.67 -11.28 -31.26
N GLU A 422 -19.87 -10.57 -32.08
CA GLU A 422 -18.44 -10.84 -32.21
C GLU A 422 -17.63 -10.10 -31.13
N PRO A 423 -16.89 -10.83 -30.26
CA PRO A 423 -16.11 -10.21 -29.18
C PRO A 423 -15.13 -9.14 -29.66
N LYS A 424 -14.54 -9.32 -30.85
CA LYS A 424 -13.58 -8.36 -31.44
C LYS A 424 -14.21 -7.02 -31.80
N HIS A 425 -15.52 -6.94 -32.03
CA HIS A 425 -16.20 -5.67 -32.29
C HIS A 425 -16.14 -4.74 -31.06
N TRP A 426 -16.18 -5.30 -29.85
CA TRP A 426 -16.08 -4.53 -28.60
C TRP A 426 -14.77 -3.74 -28.51
N LEU A 427 -13.67 -4.30 -29.02
CA LEU A 427 -12.34 -3.69 -29.04
C LEU A 427 -12.24 -2.52 -30.03
N LYS A 428 -13.14 -2.45 -31.01
CA LYS A 428 -13.20 -1.36 -31.99
C LYS A 428 -14.16 -0.26 -31.56
N TYR A 429 -15.24 -0.64 -30.88
CA TYR A 429 -16.28 0.30 -30.47
C TYR A 429 -15.88 1.07 -29.21
N PHE A 430 -15.59 0.40 -28.09
CA PHE A 430 -15.47 1.08 -26.78
C PHE A 430 -14.16 1.85 -26.53
N PRO A 431 -12.97 1.36 -26.93
CA PRO A 431 -11.73 2.07 -26.63
C PRO A 431 -11.67 3.52 -27.16
N PRO A 432 -12.15 3.84 -28.38
CA PRO A 432 -12.28 5.23 -28.83
C PRO A 432 -13.17 6.10 -27.94
N TYR A 433 -14.32 5.59 -27.47
CA TYR A 433 -15.19 6.32 -26.53
C TYR A 433 -14.49 6.54 -25.19
N GLY A 434 -13.86 5.51 -24.62
CA GLY A 434 -13.12 5.64 -23.35
C GLY A 434 -12.01 6.70 -23.41
N MET A 435 -11.28 6.77 -24.53
CA MET A 435 -10.29 7.81 -24.76
C MET A 435 -10.93 9.20 -24.91
N SER A 436 -12.05 9.30 -25.64
CA SER A 436 -12.80 10.54 -25.80
C SER A 436 -13.29 11.07 -24.45
N ASP A 437 -13.86 10.21 -23.61
CA ASP A 437 -14.37 10.57 -22.29
C ASP A 437 -13.25 11.08 -21.37
N LEU A 438 -12.09 10.43 -21.37
CA LEU A 438 -10.92 10.88 -20.59
C LEU A 438 -10.31 12.19 -21.13
N LYS A 439 -10.39 12.44 -22.44
CA LYS A 439 -10.02 13.74 -23.04
C LYS A 439 -11.00 14.83 -22.61
N LEU A 440 -12.30 14.55 -22.65
CA LEU A 440 -13.35 15.47 -22.21
C LEU A 440 -13.24 15.78 -20.72
N PHE A 441 -12.86 14.79 -19.90
CA PHE A 441 -12.58 14.99 -18.48
C PHE A 441 -11.35 15.87 -18.22
N GLY A 442 -10.47 16.06 -19.21
CA GLY A 442 -9.28 16.91 -19.09
C GLY A 442 -8.06 16.23 -18.47
N THR A 443 -7.93 14.91 -18.65
CA THR A 443 -6.76 14.17 -18.13
C THR A 443 -5.45 14.57 -18.82
N GLN A 444 -4.36 14.64 -18.05
CA GLN A 444 -3.01 14.94 -18.57
C GLN A 444 -2.31 13.67 -19.06
N VAL A 445 -2.90 13.00 -20.06
CA VAL A 445 -2.39 11.74 -20.62
C VAL A 445 -1.64 11.96 -21.93
N ASP A 446 -0.47 11.35 -22.09
CA ASP A 446 0.21 11.24 -23.39
C ASP A 446 -0.48 10.16 -24.25
N TRP A 447 -1.44 10.61 -25.06
CA TRP A 447 -2.26 9.76 -25.92
C TRP A 447 -1.47 8.94 -26.94
N ARG A 448 -0.22 9.29 -27.25
CA ARG A 448 0.63 8.48 -28.14
C ARG A 448 1.01 7.15 -27.49
N ARG A 449 0.81 7.01 -26.18
CA ARG A 449 1.12 5.81 -25.40
C ARG A 449 -0.12 4.93 -25.14
N THR A 450 -1.23 5.19 -25.82
CA THR A 450 -2.45 4.38 -25.72
C THR A 450 -2.30 3.05 -26.46
N PHE A 451 -2.93 1.98 -25.96
CA PHE A 451 -2.96 0.66 -26.59
C PHE A 451 -4.13 -0.20 -26.08
N ILE A 452 -4.46 -1.28 -26.79
CA ILE A 452 -5.29 -2.39 -26.32
C ILE A 452 -4.43 -3.63 -25.99
N THR A 453 -4.97 -4.57 -25.22
CA THR A 453 -4.19 -5.59 -24.50
C THR A 453 -4.32 -7.02 -25.04
N THR A 454 -5.06 -7.24 -26.12
CA THR A 454 -5.27 -8.58 -26.70
C THR A 454 -4.27 -8.86 -27.82
N ASP A 455 -4.31 -10.07 -28.37
CA ASP A 455 -3.58 -10.47 -29.58
C ASP A 455 -3.90 -9.60 -30.82
N GLU A 456 -5.03 -8.89 -30.83
CA GLU A 456 -5.30 -7.82 -31.82
C GLU A 456 -4.24 -6.71 -31.85
N ASN A 457 -3.51 -6.46 -30.75
CA ASN A 457 -2.35 -5.58 -30.75
C ASN A 457 -1.05 -6.40 -30.79
N PRO A 458 -0.39 -6.52 -31.95
CA PRO A 458 0.74 -7.43 -32.11
C PRO A 458 1.99 -7.01 -31.32
N TYR A 459 2.16 -5.72 -31.02
CA TYR A 459 3.28 -5.26 -30.19
C TYR A 459 3.09 -5.59 -28.71
N TYR A 460 1.86 -5.42 -28.20
CA TYR A 460 1.53 -5.79 -26.82
C TYR A 460 1.53 -7.30 -26.64
N ASP A 461 1.01 -8.04 -27.62
CA ASP A 461 1.08 -9.49 -27.66
C ASP A 461 2.53 -9.99 -27.56
N SER A 462 3.43 -9.46 -28.41
CA SER A 462 4.86 -9.73 -28.34
C SER A 462 5.46 -9.43 -26.95
N PHE A 463 5.11 -8.30 -26.33
CA PHE A 463 5.58 -7.94 -24.99
C PHE A 463 5.11 -8.94 -23.92
N VAL A 464 3.84 -9.36 -23.94
CA VAL A 464 3.30 -10.34 -23.00
C VAL A 464 3.92 -11.72 -23.22
N ARG A 465 4.14 -12.13 -24.48
CA ARG A 465 4.84 -13.39 -24.81
C ARG A 465 6.26 -13.39 -24.24
N TRP A 466 7.01 -12.30 -24.38
CA TRP A 466 8.33 -12.13 -23.77
C TRP A 466 8.29 -12.26 -22.24
N GLN A 467 7.37 -11.54 -21.59
CA GLN A 467 7.19 -11.60 -20.14
C GLN A 467 7.03 -13.06 -19.68
N PHE A 468 6.14 -13.80 -20.33
CA PHE A 468 5.82 -15.17 -19.95
C PHE A 468 6.95 -16.15 -20.27
N ASN A 469 7.64 -15.98 -21.41
CA ASN A 469 8.84 -16.75 -21.72
C ASN A 469 9.91 -16.56 -20.63
N TRP A 470 10.13 -15.32 -20.21
CA TRP A 470 11.10 -15.00 -19.15
C TRP A 470 10.71 -15.62 -17.81
N LEU A 471 9.46 -15.45 -17.38
CA LEU A 471 8.95 -16.06 -16.14
C LEU A 471 9.06 -17.60 -16.16
N LYS A 472 8.81 -18.23 -17.31
CA LYS A 472 8.99 -19.66 -17.48
C LYS A 472 10.45 -20.08 -17.40
N GLN A 473 11.37 -19.32 -18.02
CA GLN A 473 12.81 -19.57 -17.92
C GLN A 473 13.32 -19.47 -16.49
N LEU A 474 12.76 -18.55 -15.70
CA LEU A 474 13.04 -18.41 -14.26
C LEU A 474 12.38 -19.48 -13.38
N GLY A 475 11.65 -20.44 -13.96
CA GLY A 475 10.94 -21.49 -13.22
C GLY A 475 9.70 -21.01 -12.45
N LYS A 476 9.23 -19.78 -12.70
CA LYS A 476 8.09 -19.17 -11.99
C LYS A 476 6.73 -19.64 -12.50
N ILE A 477 6.70 -20.26 -13.68
CA ILE A 477 5.50 -20.84 -14.29
C ILE A 477 5.62 -22.36 -14.30
N GLN A 478 4.60 -23.03 -13.75
CA GLN A 478 4.52 -24.48 -13.67
C GLN A 478 3.17 -24.95 -14.26
N LYS A 479 3.11 -26.24 -14.61
CA LYS A 479 1.88 -26.90 -15.06
C LYS A 479 1.48 -27.93 -14.02
N GLY A 480 0.21 -27.94 -13.64
CA GLY A 480 -0.32 -28.91 -12.69
C GLY A 480 -1.83 -29.04 -12.77
N VAL A 481 -2.35 -30.00 -12.03
CA VAL A 481 -3.78 -30.29 -11.98
C VAL A 481 -4.40 -29.51 -10.82
N ARG A 482 -5.44 -28.72 -11.09
CA ARG A 482 -6.10 -27.88 -10.08
C ARG A 482 -7.62 -28.05 -10.10
N PRO A 483 -8.28 -27.93 -8.93
CA PRO A 483 -9.73 -27.88 -8.88
C PRO A 483 -10.22 -26.57 -9.49
N SER A 484 -11.10 -26.66 -10.47
CA SER A 484 -11.77 -25.51 -11.10
C SER A 484 -13.25 -25.80 -11.25
N VAL A 485 -14.10 -24.79 -11.07
CA VAL A 485 -15.50 -24.88 -11.49
C VAL A 485 -15.52 -25.17 -13.00
N TYR A 486 -16.24 -26.20 -13.40
CA TYR A 486 -16.18 -26.80 -14.73
C TYR A 486 -17.59 -27.08 -15.23
N SER A 487 -17.81 -26.85 -16.52
CA SER A 487 -19.06 -27.19 -17.20
C SER A 487 -18.85 -28.48 -18.00
N PRO A 488 -19.36 -29.63 -17.53
CA PRO A 488 -19.30 -30.89 -18.26
C PRO A 488 -19.81 -30.81 -19.70
N LEU A 489 -20.88 -30.06 -19.94
CA LEU A 489 -21.48 -29.86 -21.25
C LEU A 489 -20.58 -29.05 -22.17
N ASP A 490 -19.93 -28.00 -21.64
CA ASP A 490 -19.04 -27.14 -22.43
C ASP A 490 -17.63 -27.73 -22.57
N GLY A 491 -17.27 -28.72 -21.75
CA GLY A 491 -15.97 -29.37 -21.78
C GLY A 491 -14.81 -28.46 -21.35
N GLN A 492 -15.09 -27.46 -20.51
CA GLN A 492 -14.08 -26.49 -20.07
C GLN A 492 -14.35 -25.91 -18.67
N PRO A 493 -13.32 -25.34 -17.99
CA PRO A 493 -13.52 -24.53 -16.79
C PRO A 493 -14.53 -23.41 -17.05
N CYS A 494 -15.53 -23.28 -16.17
CA CYS A 494 -16.59 -22.28 -16.25
C CYS A 494 -16.19 -21.04 -15.43
N ALA A 495 -15.56 -20.06 -16.09
CA ALA A 495 -15.18 -18.80 -15.45
C ALA A 495 -16.42 -17.99 -15.05
N ASP A 496 -16.28 -16.97 -14.21
CA ASP A 496 -17.41 -16.19 -13.70
C ASP A 496 -18.30 -15.65 -14.84
N HIS A 497 -17.71 -15.17 -15.92
CA HIS A 497 -18.46 -14.63 -17.05
C HIS A 497 -19.18 -15.67 -17.90
N ASP A 498 -18.80 -16.95 -17.78
CA ASP A 498 -19.42 -18.08 -18.49
C ASP A 498 -20.62 -18.64 -17.73
N ARG A 499 -20.93 -18.09 -16.55
CA ARG A 499 -22.03 -18.53 -15.68
C ARG A 499 -23.32 -17.77 -15.99
N ALA A 500 -24.44 -18.49 -16.03
CA ALA A 500 -25.78 -17.92 -15.96
C ALA A 500 -26.16 -17.55 -14.52
N SER A 501 -25.69 -18.32 -13.54
CA SER A 501 -25.85 -18.02 -12.12
C SER A 501 -24.66 -18.57 -11.30
N GLY A 502 -24.37 -17.95 -10.16
CA GLY A 502 -23.24 -18.34 -9.31
C GLY A 502 -21.93 -17.60 -9.61
N GLU A 503 -21.97 -16.37 -10.12
CA GLU A 503 -20.79 -15.50 -10.21
C GLU A 503 -20.14 -15.29 -8.82
N GLY A 504 -18.82 -15.52 -8.76
CA GLY A 504 -17.99 -15.43 -7.56
C GLY A 504 -18.07 -16.65 -6.64
N VAL A 505 -18.81 -17.70 -7.03
CA VAL A 505 -18.80 -18.98 -6.31
C VAL A 505 -17.46 -19.68 -6.58
N LYS A 506 -16.79 -20.11 -5.52
CA LYS A 506 -15.53 -20.86 -5.60
C LYS A 506 -15.76 -22.33 -5.31
N GLU A 507 -14.76 -23.13 -5.63
CA GLU A 507 -14.61 -24.48 -5.14
C GLU A 507 -14.49 -24.52 -3.60
N GLN A 508 -15.07 -25.53 -2.99
CA GLN A 508 -14.99 -25.83 -1.57
C GLN A 508 -14.43 -27.24 -1.39
N GLU A 509 -13.32 -27.34 -0.69
CA GLU A 509 -12.75 -28.63 -0.29
C GLU A 509 -13.53 -29.22 0.89
N TYR A 510 -13.91 -30.49 0.76
CA TYR A 510 -14.42 -31.34 1.82
C TYR A 510 -13.46 -32.52 2.01
N THR A 511 -13.40 -33.00 3.25
CA THR A 511 -12.84 -34.31 3.55
C THR A 511 -13.95 -35.34 3.44
N LEU A 512 -13.81 -36.30 2.55
CA LEU A 512 -14.81 -37.32 2.33
C LEU A 512 -14.40 -38.59 3.10
N ILE A 513 -15.11 -38.85 4.19
CA ILE A 513 -14.84 -39.91 5.16
C ILE A 513 -15.41 -41.21 4.61
N LYS A 514 -14.60 -42.28 4.59
CA LYS A 514 -15.02 -43.59 4.08
C LYS A 514 -15.47 -44.47 5.24
N LEU A 515 -16.78 -44.60 5.42
CA LEU A 515 -17.36 -45.51 6.40
C LEU A 515 -17.61 -46.88 5.75
N GLU A 516 -16.82 -47.89 6.11
CA GLU A 516 -16.86 -49.20 5.47
C GLU A 516 -18.09 -49.99 5.90
N LEU A 517 -18.81 -50.58 4.95
CA LEU A 517 -19.95 -51.46 5.23
C LEU A 517 -19.50 -52.69 6.02
N ALA A 518 -20.06 -52.88 7.21
CA ALA A 518 -19.75 -54.06 8.02
C ALA A 518 -20.41 -55.32 7.44
N THR A 519 -19.75 -56.47 7.61
CA THR A 519 -20.29 -57.77 7.23
C THR A 519 -21.11 -58.38 8.39
N PRO A 520 -22.23 -59.08 8.11
CA PRO A 520 -22.77 -59.39 6.78
C PRO A 520 -23.51 -58.21 6.13
N PHE A 521 -23.54 -58.17 4.80
CA PHE A 521 -24.22 -57.11 4.07
C PHE A 521 -25.75 -57.25 4.18
N PRO A 522 -26.49 -56.13 4.28
CA PRO A 522 -27.96 -56.15 4.20
C PRO A 522 -28.45 -56.75 2.88
N GLU A 523 -29.66 -57.33 2.87
CA GLU A 523 -30.25 -57.97 1.67
C GLU A 523 -30.19 -57.06 0.43
N LYS A 524 -30.47 -55.77 0.60
CA LYS A 524 -30.43 -54.76 -0.48
C LYS A 524 -29.03 -54.48 -1.02
N LEU A 525 -27.98 -54.79 -0.27
CA LEU A 525 -26.58 -54.58 -0.67
C LEU A 525 -25.84 -55.90 -0.95
N ALA A 526 -26.50 -57.05 -0.83
CA ALA A 526 -25.90 -58.37 -1.04
C ALA A 526 -25.27 -58.54 -2.44
N ALA A 527 -25.80 -57.85 -3.46
CA ALA A 527 -25.22 -57.86 -4.80
C ALA A 527 -23.79 -57.25 -4.89
N LEU A 528 -23.38 -56.51 -3.87
CA LEU A 528 -22.04 -55.92 -3.76
C LEU A 528 -21.07 -56.78 -2.93
N GLU A 529 -21.51 -57.94 -2.45
CA GLU A 529 -20.68 -58.83 -1.65
C GLU A 529 -19.42 -59.25 -2.42
N GLY A 530 -18.27 -59.22 -1.73
CA GLY A 530 -16.95 -59.39 -2.35
C GLY A 530 -16.29 -58.08 -2.84
N LYS A 531 -17.00 -56.95 -2.88
CA LYS A 531 -16.42 -55.61 -3.06
C LYS A 531 -16.29 -54.89 -1.71
N LYS A 532 -15.32 -53.98 -1.60
CA LYS A 532 -15.28 -53.02 -0.47
C LYS A 532 -16.29 -51.90 -0.75
N VAL A 533 -17.26 -51.74 0.14
CA VAL A 533 -18.34 -50.75 0.01
C VAL A 533 -18.19 -49.69 1.08
N TYR A 534 -18.18 -48.42 0.68
CA TYR A 534 -18.00 -47.29 1.57
C TYR A 534 -19.18 -46.33 1.46
N PHE A 535 -19.76 -45.97 2.60
CA PHE A 535 -20.64 -44.84 2.73
C PHE A 535 -19.78 -43.59 2.88
N VAL A 536 -19.87 -42.70 1.91
CA VAL A 536 -18.90 -41.61 1.78
C VAL A 536 -19.51 -40.30 2.28
N ALA A 537 -19.04 -39.82 3.42
CA ALA A 537 -19.61 -38.66 4.10
C ALA A 537 -18.72 -37.42 3.98
N ALA A 538 -19.27 -36.31 3.49
CA ALA A 538 -18.52 -35.06 3.34
C ALA A 538 -18.51 -34.24 4.64
N THR A 539 -17.32 -33.87 5.13
CA THR A 539 -17.15 -33.01 6.31
C THR A 539 -16.14 -31.88 6.08
N LEU A 540 -16.36 -30.74 6.75
CA LEU A 540 -15.40 -29.63 6.85
C LEU A 540 -14.59 -29.68 8.15
N ARG A 541 -14.90 -30.63 9.04
CA ARG A 541 -14.32 -30.78 10.37
C ARG A 541 -13.76 -32.19 10.56
N PRO A 542 -12.71 -32.59 9.83
CA PRO A 542 -12.12 -33.91 9.97
C PRO A 542 -11.57 -34.16 11.38
N GLU A 543 -11.22 -33.13 12.14
CA GLU A 543 -10.75 -33.25 13.52
C GLU A 543 -11.80 -33.87 14.47
N THR A 544 -13.08 -33.81 14.11
CA THR A 544 -14.16 -34.29 14.99
C THR A 544 -14.47 -35.78 14.86
N MET A 545 -13.82 -36.48 13.92
CA MET A 545 -14.17 -37.86 13.55
C MET A 545 -13.96 -38.89 14.68
N TYR A 546 -13.21 -38.55 15.73
CA TYR A 546 -13.11 -39.37 16.94
C TYR A 546 -14.44 -39.53 17.68
N GLY A 547 -15.34 -38.55 17.55
CA GLY A 547 -16.60 -38.46 18.29
C GLY A 547 -17.82 -38.98 17.54
N GLN A 548 -17.64 -39.80 16.52
CA GLN A 548 -18.76 -40.32 15.73
C GLN A 548 -19.62 -41.30 16.55
N THR A 549 -20.93 -41.10 16.55
CA THR A 549 -21.91 -42.02 17.17
C THR A 549 -22.72 -42.80 16.14
N ASN A 550 -22.96 -42.20 14.99
CA ASN A 550 -23.79 -42.73 13.91
C ASN A 550 -23.45 -42.04 12.57
N CYS A 551 -24.11 -42.47 11.51
CA CYS A 551 -24.10 -41.83 10.20
C CYS A 551 -25.54 -41.43 9.84
N TYR A 552 -25.78 -40.25 9.28
CA TYR A 552 -27.11 -39.80 8.88
C TYR A 552 -27.37 -39.97 7.39
N ILE A 553 -28.59 -40.42 7.08
CA ILE A 553 -29.14 -40.61 5.75
C ILE A 553 -30.52 -39.93 5.69
N LEU A 554 -30.80 -39.23 4.59
CA LEU A 554 -32.15 -38.74 4.30
C LEU A 554 -33.03 -39.91 3.84
N PRO A 555 -34.12 -40.29 4.54
CA PRO A 555 -34.92 -41.48 4.19
C PRO A 555 -35.49 -41.44 2.78
N ASP A 556 -36.05 -40.30 2.37
CA ASP A 556 -36.66 -40.13 1.05
C ASP A 556 -35.64 -39.72 -0.04
N GLY A 557 -34.35 -39.66 0.31
CA GLY A 557 -33.27 -39.27 -0.60
C GLY A 557 -32.94 -40.38 -1.62
N ASP A 558 -32.50 -39.94 -2.80
CA ASP A 558 -31.99 -40.79 -3.87
C ASP A 558 -30.47 -41.01 -3.73
N TYR A 559 -30.06 -42.27 -3.66
CA TYR A 559 -28.67 -42.70 -3.58
C TYR A 559 -28.37 -43.74 -4.66
N GLY A 560 -27.09 -44.01 -4.87
CA GLY A 560 -26.64 -45.12 -5.70
C GLY A 560 -25.33 -45.68 -5.18
N ALA A 561 -24.99 -46.89 -5.63
CA ALA A 561 -23.66 -47.46 -5.44
C ALA A 561 -22.87 -47.32 -6.74
N PHE A 562 -21.73 -46.65 -6.67
CA PHE A 562 -20.92 -46.27 -7.83
C PHE A 562 -19.54 -46.90 -7.74
N GLU A 563 -19.07 -47.45 -8.85
CA GLU A 563 -17.73 -48.01 -8.95
C GLU A 563 -16.70 -46.88 -9.09
N MET A 564 -15.69 -46.92 -8.22
CA MET A 564 -14.59 -45.95 -8.18
C MET A 564 -13.32 -46.59 -8.76
N ILE A 565 -12.23 -45.82 -8.83
CA ILE A 565 -10.93 -46.33 -9.28
C ILE A 565 -10.42 -47.47 -8.38
N ASP A 566 -9.59 -48.36 -8.95
CA ASP A 566 -9.00 -49.48 -8.22
C ASP A 566 -8.37 -49.02 -6.91
N LYS A 567 -8.77 -49.67 -5.80
CA LYS A 567 -8.49 -49.37 -4.37
C LYS A 567 -9.54 -48.54 -3.63
N GLU A 568 -10.36 -47.72 -4.30
CA GLU A 568 -11.46 -46.98 -3.64
C GLU A 568 -12.75 -47.78 -3.52
N GLY A 569 -12.89 -48.86 -4.29
CA GLY A 569 -14.02 -49.79 -4.17
C GLY A 569 -15.33 -49.19 -4.69
N VAL A 570 -16.40 -49.34 -3.91
CA VAL A 570 -17.75 -48.89 -4.27
C VAL A 570 -18.21 -47.80 -3.31
N TYR A 571 -18.62 -46.65 -3.82
CA TYR A 571 -19.12 -45.55 -3.00
C TYR A 571 -20.64 -45.49 -3.02
N VAL A 572 -21.24 -45.37 -1.83
CA VAL A 572 -22.67 -45.11 -1.64
C VAL A 572 -22.89 -43.62 -1.37
N CYS A 573 -23.50 -42.92 -2.31
CA CYS A 573 -23.72 -41.47 -2.25
C CYS A 573 -24.85 -41.01 -3.19
N SER A 574 -25.10 -39.70 -3.25
CA SER A 574 -26.01 -39.11 -4.24
C SER A 574 -25.42 -39.13 -5.65
N GLU A 575 -26.26 -39.22 -6.68
CA GLU A 575 -25.83 -39.21 -8.08
C GLU A 575 -25.13 -37.90 -8.46
N ARG A 576 -25.55 -36.76 -7.91
CA ARG A 576 -24.86 -35.48 -8.07
C ARG A 576 -23.42 -35.53 -7.59
N SER A 577 -23.19 -36.09 -6.41
CA SER A 577 -21.84 -36.19 -5.85
C SER A 577 -20.97 -37.17 -6.63
N ALA A 578 -21.53 -38.30 -7.09
CA ALA A 578 -20.83 -39.23 -7.98
C ALA A 578 -20.45 -38.58 -9.32
N ARG A 579 -21.37 -37.80 -9.92
CA ARG A 579 -21.10 -36.98 -11.12
C ARG A 579 -19.98 -35.99 -10.86
N ASN A 580 -19.94 -35.33 -9.70
CA ASN A 580 -18.88 -34.38 -9.39
C ASN A 580 -17.52 -35.08 -9.17
N MET A 581 -17.51 -36.22 -8.48
CA MET A 581 -16.31 -37.05 -8.27
C MET A 581 -15.71 -37.59 -9.57
N SER A 582 -16.52 -37.83 -10.60
CA SER A 582 -16.00 -38.37 -11.87
C SER A 582 -15.08 -37.40 -12.61
N PHE A 583 -15.09 -36.11 -12.26
CA PHE A 583 -14.17 -35.10 -12.79
C PHE A 583 -12.95 -34.86 -11.88
N GLN A 584 -12.74 -35.68 -10.85
CA GLN A 584 -11.72 -35.45 -9.80
C GLN A 584 -10.80 -36.66 -9.57
N ASP A 585 -10.51 -37.42 -10.61
CA ASP A 585 -9.63 -38.61 -10.58
C ASP A 585 -10.07 -39.70 -9.59
N LEU A 586 -11.36 -39.75 -9.26
CA LEU A 586 -11.93 -40.78 -8.38
C LEU A 586 -12.60 -41.93 -9.15
N THR A 587 -12.94 -41.72 -10.43
CA THR A 587 -13.49 -42.75 -11.32
C THR A 587 -12.45 -43.21 -12.34
N PRO A 588 -12.59 -44.42 -12.93
CA PRO A 588 -11.64 -44.94 -13.92
C PRO A 588 -11.50 -44.07 -15.18
N GLU A 589 -12.57 -43.38 -15.57
CA GLU A 589 -12.60 -42.49 -16.73
C GLU A 589 -13.15 -41.11 -16.33
N PHE A 590 -12.49 -40.05 -16.80
CA PHE A 590 -12.87 -38.66 -16.52
C PHE A 590 -14.28 -38.36 -17.04
N GLY A 591 -15.13 -37.83 -16.17
CA GLY A 591 -16.51 -37.45 -16.44
C GLY A 591 -17.50 -38.61 -16.55
N LYS A 592 -17.06 -39.87 -16.43
CA LYS A 592 -17.93 -41.05 -16.51
C LYS A 592 -18.19 -41.67 -15.14
N VAL A 593 -19.45 -41.97 -14.89
CA VAL A 593 -19.92 -42.62 -13.67
C VAL A 593 -20.41 -44.03 -14.02
N ASN A 594 -19.89 -45.05 -13.35
CA ASN A 594 -20.40 -46.42 -13.46
C ASN A 594 -21.31 -46.74 -12.26
N LYS A 595 -22.63 -46.65 -12.46
CA LYS A 595 -23.62 -46.93 -11.42
C LYS A 595 -23.94 -48.43 -11.40
N LEU A 596 -23.67 -49.07 -10.26
CA LEU A 596 -23.92 -50.50 -10.06
C LEU A 596 -25.35 -50.78 -9.63
N MET A 597 -25.94 -49.88 -8.83
CA MET A 597 -27.34 -49.99 -8.40
C MET A 597 -27.92 -48.66 -7.92
N ASP A 598 -29.24 -48.54 -7.99
CA ASP A 598 -30.04 -47.47 -7.40
C ASP A 598 -30.49 -47.87 -5.99
N LEU A 599 -30.49 -46.90 -5.07
CA LEU A 599 -30.83 -47.07 -3.65
C LEU A 599 -31.73 -45.92 -3.18
N LYS A 600 -32.73 -46.21 -2.36
CA LYS A 600 -33.42 -45.18 -1.57
C LYS A 600 -32.81 -45.10 -0.18
N GLY A 601 -32.91 -43.94 0.46
CA GLY A 601 -32.44 -43.77 1.83
C GLY A 601 -33.00 -44.83 2.79
N THR A 602 -34.28 -45.20 2.64
CA THR A 602 -34.92 -46.28 3.41
C THR A 602 -34.29 -47.66 3.21
N ASP A 603 -33.65 -47.94 2.07
CA ASP A 603 -32.98 -49.24 1.82
C ASP A 603 -31.67 -49.37 2.61
N ILE A 604 -31.12 -48.25 3.08
CA ILE A 604 -29.79 -48.15 3.69
C ILE A 604 -29.82 -47.56 5.10
N LEU A 605 -30.97 -47.63 5.79
CA LEU A 605 -31.11 -47.31 7.22
C LEU A 605 -30.87 -48.56 8.10
N GLY A 606 -30.34 -48.34 9.30
CA GLY A 606 -30.03 -49.42 10.25
C GLY A 606 -28.81 -50.27 9.88
N VAL A 607 -28.03 -49.82 8.89
CA VAL A 607 -26.87 -50.53 8.37
C VAL A 607 -25.65 -50.25 9.25
N ALA A 608 -24.92 -51.31 9.62
CA ALA A 608 -23.70 -51.20 10.41
C ALA A 608 -22.51 -50.77 9.53
N LEU A 609 -21.78 -49.76 9.98
CA LEU A 609 -20.63 -49.17 9.30
C LEU A 609 -19.44 -49.10 10.26
N LYS A 610 -18.23 -49.36 9.74
CA LYS A 610 -16.98 -49.10 10.45
C LYS A 610 -16.58 -47.64 10.27
N ALA A 611 -16.53 -46.89 11.36
CA ALA A 611 -16.22 -45.46 11.33
C ALA A 611 -14.72 -45.22 11.61
N PRO A 612 -13.97 -44.59 10.69
CA PRO A 612 -12.55 -44.35 10.88
C PRO A 612 -12.32 -43.35 12.03
N LEU A 613 -11.27 -43.60 12.83
CA LEU A 613 -10.86 -42.85 14.03
C LEU A 613 -11.87 -42.81 15.20
N ALA A 614 -13.12 -43.21 14.99
CA ALA A 614 -14.16 -43.16 16.00
C ALA A 614 -13.82 -44.07 17.20
N VAL A 615 -14.16 -43.62 18.41
CA VAL A 615 -14.10 -44.48 19.61
C VAL A 615 -15.07 -45.65 19.48
N HIS A 616 -16.24 -45.40 18.87
CA HIS A 616 -17.19 -46.44 18.49
C HIS A 616 -16.80 -46.99 17.11
N GLU A 617 -16.08 -48.12 17.08
CA GLU A 617 -15.61 -48.72 15.83
C GLU A 617 -16.76 -49.02 14.86
N VAL A 618 -17.90 -49.50 15.37
CA VAL A 618 -19.12 -49.76 14.61
C VAL A 618 -20.22 -48.78 14.99
N VAL A 619 -20.72 -48.08 13.97
CA VAL A 619 -21.82 -47.11 14.04
C VAL A 619 -22.93 -47.51 13.06
N TYR A 620 -24.12 -46.91 13.17
CA TYR A 620 -25.26 -47.26 12.31
C TYR A 620 -25.74 -46.09 11.45
N THR A 621 -26.34 -46.37 10.29
CA THR A 621 -27.05 -45.37 9.50
C THR A 621 -28.42 -45.06 10.13
N LEU A 622 -28.65 -43.78 10.43
CA LEU A 622 -29.84 -43.27 11.10
C LEU A 622 -30.54 -42.20 10.25
N PRO A 623 -31.85 -42.01 10.41
CA PRO A 623 -32.59 -41.03 9.62
C PRO A 623 -32.38 -39.60 10.14
N MET A 624 -32.10 -38.66 9.23
CA MET A 624 -32.13 -37.21 9.50
C MET A 624 -32.92 -36.51 8.40
N LEU A 625 -33.95 -35.75 8.78
CA LEU A 625 -34.94 -35.22 7.83
C LEU A 625 -34.50 -33.90 7.19
N THR A 626 -33.45 -33.27 7.72
CA THR A 626 -32.99 -31.93 7.33
C THR A 626 -31.77 -31.95 6.40
N ILE A 627 -31.31 -33.15 5.98
CA ILE A 627 -30.21 -33.31 5.03
C ILE A 627 -30.59 -32.70 3.68
N LYS A 628 -29.66 -31.96 3.10
CA LYS A 628 -29.79 -31.36 1.77
C LYS A 628 -29.05 -32.21 0.74
N MET A 629 -29.78 -32.89 -0.14
CA MET A 629 -29.19 -33.74 -1.19
C MET A 629 -28.37 -32.96 -2.24
N ASN A 630 -28.53 -31.64 -2.30
CA ASN A 630 -27.78 -30.74 -3.18
C ASN A 630 -26.53 -30.13 -2.52
N LYS A 631 -26.04 -30.71 -1.43
CA LYS A 631 -24.78 -30.31 -0.78
C LYS A 631 -24.02 -31.53 -0.26
N GLY A 632 -22.74 -31.64 -0.61
CA GLY A 632 -21.94 -32.80 -0.25
C GLY A 632 -22.46 -34.08 -0.90
N THR A 633 -22.36 -35.20 -0.21
CA THR A 633 -22.68 -36.54 -0.75
C THR A 633 -24.09 -37.04 -0.43
N GLY A 634 -24.85 -36.30 0.37
CA GLY A 634 -26.11 -36.77 0.97
C GLY A 634 -25.93 -37.68 2.19
N VAL A 635 -24.69 -38.11 2.47
CA VAL A 635 -24.31 -38.90 3.65
C VAL A 635 -23.59 -37.98 4.62
N VAL A 636 -23.98 -37.98 5.90
CA VAL A 636 -23.43 -37.05 6.90
C VAL A 636 -22.95 -37.81 8.13
N THR A 637 -21.73 -37.56 8.58
CA THR A 637 -21.22 -38.10 9.86
C THR A 637 -21.93 -37.44 11.05
N SER A 638 -22.22 -38.19 12.11
CA SER A 638 -22.83 -37.64 13.33
C SER A 638 -21.82 -37.53 14.46
N VAL A 639 -21.51 -36.30 14.88
CA VAL A 639 -20.64 -35.97 16.02
C VAL A 639 -21.41 -35.13 17.04
N PRO A 640 -22.31 -35.74 17.83
CA PRO A 640 -23.25 -35.05 18.71
C PRO A 640 -22.61 -34.32 19.92
N SER A 641 -21.31 -34.49 20.19
CA SER A 641 -20.60 -33.69 21.20
C SER A 641 -20.38 -32.23 20.75
N ASP A 642 -20.25 -32.01 19.43
CA ASP A 642 -19.73 -30.76 18.85
C ASP A 642 -20.53 -30.22 17.66
N SER A 643 -21.57 -30.96 17.24
CA SER A 643 -22.54 -30.52 16.24
C SER A 643 -23.95 -30.45 16.85
N PRO A 644 -24.51 -29.23 17.01
CA PRO A 644 -25.88 -29.04 17.49
C PRO A 644 -26.95 -29.78 16.68
N ASP A 645 -26.81 -29.81 15.35
CA ASP A 645 -27.74 -30.51 14.46
C ASP A 645 -27.78 -32.01 14.75
N ASP A 646 -26.60 -32.60 14.93
CA ASP A 646 -26.41 -34.03 15.17
C ASP A 646 -26.99 -34.41 16.54
N LEU A 647 -26.69 -33.63 17.58
CA LEU A 647 -27.22 -33.89 18.91
C LEU A 647 -28.75 -33.80 18.95
N ALA A 648 -29.34 -32.83 18.25
CA ALA A 648 -30.79 -32.67 18.20
C ALA A 648 -31.46 -33.86 17.50
N ALA A 649 -30.92 -34.30 16.35
CA ALA A 649 -31.43 -35.46 15.62
C ALA A 649 -31.24 -36.78 16.39
N TYR A 650 -30.10 -36.95 17.07
CA TYR A 650 -29.81 -38.11 17.90
C TYR A 650 -30.76 -38.20 19.10
N ARG A 651 -30.96 -37.09 19.84
CA ARG A 651 -31.91 -37.01 20.95
C ARG A 651 -33.36 -37.25 20.51
N ASP A 652 -33.74 -36.81 19.32
CA ASP A 652 -35.06 -37.09 18.75
C ASP A 652 -35.29 -38.59 18.57
N LEU A 653 -34.30 -39.31 18.05
CA LEU A 653 -34.38 -40.77 17.87
C LEU A 653 -34.38 -41.52 19.20
N GLN A 654 -33.62 -41.05 20.19
CA GLN A 654 -33.63 -41.63 21.54
C GLN A 654 -35.00 -41.48 22.24
N LYS A 655 -35.66 -40.32 22.08
CA LYS A 655 -36.90 -40.01 22.79
C LYS A 655 -38.17 -40.50 22.08
N LYS A 656 -38.17 -40.54 20.75
CA LYS A 656 -39.38 -40.77 19.93
C LYS A 656 -39.41 -42.21 19.42
N GLU A 657 -39.97 -43.13 20.20
CA GLU A 657 -40.11 -44.54 19.82
C GLU A 657 -40.81 -44.74 18.47
N LYS A 658 -41.91 -44.02 18.20
CA LYS A 658 -42.60 -44.06 16.91
C LYS A 658 -41.73 -43.67 15.71
N LEU A 659 -40.73 -42.81 15.92
CA LEU A 659 -39.80 -42.42 14.87
C LEU A 659 -38.84 -43.57 14.56
N ARG A 660 -38.40 -44.31 15.58
CA ARG A 660 -37.59 -45.52 15.44
C ARG A 660 -38.37 -46.64 14.74
N GLU A 661 -39.59 -46.90 15.19
CA GLU A 661 -40.50 -47.89 14.57
C GLU A 661 -40.74 -47.60 13.09
N LYS A 662 -41.00 -46.33 12.74
CA LYS A 662 -41.25 -45.91 11.35
C LYS A 662 -40.12 -46.30 10.39
N TYR A 663 -38.88 -46.24 10.86
CA TYR A 663 -37.69 -46.45 10.04
C TYR A 663 -36.93 -47.74 10.37
N GLY A 664 -37.50 -48.62 11.19
CA GLY A 664 -36.88 -49.91 11.54
C GLY A 664 -35.60 -49.79 12.37
N ILE A 665 -35.44 -48.71 13.15
CA ILE A 665 -34.25 -48.48 13.98
C ILE A 665 -34.44 -49.13 15.36
N THR A 666 -33.45 -49.89 15.82
CA THR A 666 -33.50 -50.51 17.16
C THR A 666 -32.97 -49.57 18.24
N GLU A 667 -33.25 -49.87 19.50
CA GLU A 667 -32.74 -49.08 20.63
C GLU A 667 -31.20 -49.13 20.74
N GLU A 668 -30.60 -50.28 20.41
CA GLU A 668 -29.14 -50.47 20.38
C GLU A 668 -28.44 -49.51 19.40
N MET A 669 -29.09 -49.19 18.27
CA MET A 669 -28.53 -48.29 17.25
C MET A 669 -28.46 -46.83 17.71
N VAL A 670 -29.14 -46.47 18.80
CA VAL A 670 -29.24 -45.09 19.33
C VAL A 670 -28.78 -44.98 20.79
N SER A 671 -28.09 -46.00 21.31
CA SER A 671 -27.64 -46.06 22.71
C SER A 671 -26.15 -45.79 22.89
N LYS A 672 -25.43 -45.37 21.84
CA LYS A 672 -24.01 -45.00 21.94
C LYS A 672 -23.82 -43.75 22.81
N ASP A 673 -22.83 -43.80 23.69
CA ASP A 673 -22.42 -42.67 24.52
C ASP A 673 -21.78 -41.56 23.68
N LEU A 674 -21.99 -40.31 24.11
CA LEU A 674 -21.33 -39.15 23.54
C LEU A 674 -19.85 -39.15 23.92
N VAL A 675 -18.98 -38.77 22.99
CA VAL A 675 -17.52 -38.78 23.18
C VAL A 675 -17.02 -37.34 23.23
N PRO A 676 -16.39 -36.88 24.33
CA PRO A 676 -15.82 -35.54 24.40
C PRO A 676 -14.56 -35.48 23.53
N ILE A 677 -14.53 -34.56 22.57
CA ILE A 677 -13.42 -34.45 21.60
C ILE A 677 -12.70 -33.10 21.65
N ILE A 678 -13.41 -32.02 21.95
CA ILE A 678 -12.88 -30.65 21.93
C ILE A 678 -13.38 -29.93 23.18
N ALA A 679 -12.46 -29.34 23.93
CA ALA A 679 -12.80 -28.40 24.99
C ALA A 679 -12.87 -26.99 24.42
N ILE A 680 -14.02 -26.34 24.56
CA ILE A 680 -14.23 -24.94 24.19
C ILE A 680 -14.41 -24.11 25.46
N PRO A 681 -13.58 -23.08 25.70
CA PRO A 681 -13.78 -22.15 26.81
C PRO A 681 -15.22 -21.61 26.87
N GLY A 682 -15.83 -21.69 28.05
CA GLY A 682 -17.23 -21.28 28.27
C GLY A 682 -18.32 -22.29 27.88
N TYR A 683 -18.00 -23.36 27.15
CA TYR A 683 -18.96 -24.43 26.79
C TYR A 683 -18.55 -25.82 27.27
N GLY A 684 -17.31 -26.00 27.71
CA GLY A 684 -16.82 -27.29 28.23
C GLY A 684 -16.38 -28.24 27.12
N ASP A 685 -16.38 -29.54 27.42
CA ASP A 685 -15.96 -30.65 26.55
C ASP A 685 -17.10 -31.27 25.72
N MET A 686 -18.31 -30.77 25.90
CA MET A 686 -19.54 -31.18 25.20
C MET A 686 -20.29 -29.94 24.69
N ALA A 687 -19.65 -29.18 23.81
CA ALA A 687 -20.13 -27.86 23.41
C ALA A 687 -21.54 -27.87 22.80
N ALA A 688 -21.89 -28.88 21.99
CA ALA A 688 -23.23 -29.01 21.44
C ALA A 688 -24.29 -29.19 22.54
N VAL A 689 -23.99 -29.96 23.60
CA VAL A 689 -24.89 -30.15 24.74
C VAL A 689 -25.14 -28.81 25.44
N SER A 690 -24.06 -28.12 25.81
CA SER A 690 -24.10 -26.81 26.47
C SER A 690 -24.90 -25.78 25.67
N VAL A 691 -24.72 -25.74 24.35
CA VAL A 691 -25.42 -24.78 23.48
C VAL A 691 -26.89 -25.16 23.30
N LEU A 692 -27.24 -26.43 23.10
CA LEU A 692 -28.65 -26.83 23.01
C LEU A 692 -29.42 -26.46 24.28
N ASP A 693 -28.81 -26.66 25.45
CA ASP A 693 -29.42 -26.34 26.74
C ASP A 693 -29.55 -24.82 26.92
N LYS A 694 -28.52 -24.05 26.52
CA LYS A 694 -28.54 -22.57 26.50
C LYS A 694 -29.68 -22.01 25.63
N PHE A 695 -29.84 -22.54 24.41
CA PHE A 695 -30.86 -22.07 23.47
C PHE A 695 -32.24 -22.71 23.70
N LYS A 696 -32.34 -23.68 24.63
CA LYS A 696 -33.53 -24.48 24.95
C LYS A 696 -34.10 -25.22 23.74
N ILE A 697 -33.22 -25.76 22.90
CA ILE A 697 -33.57 -26.49 21.69
C ILE A 697 -34.00 -27.91 22.07
N THR A 698 -35.16 -28.35 21.55
CA THR A 698 -35.75 -29.65 21.90
C THR A 698 -35.97 -30.60 20.72
N SER A 699 -35.72 -30.14 19.49
CA SER A 699 -36.04 -30.86 18.25
C SER A 699 -35.08 -30.46 17.14
N GLN A 700 -34.79 -31.35 16.20
CA GLN A 700 -33.95 -31.04 15.02
C GLN A 700 -34.58 -30.01 14.05
N ASN A 701 -35.86 -29.69 14.24
CA ASN A 701 -36.59 -28.70 13.42
C ASN A 701 -36.67 -27.32 14.07
N ASP A 702 -35.96 -27.09 15.17
CA ASP A 702 -35.99 -25.80 15.88
C ASP A 702 -35.33 -24.69 15.04
N PRO A 703 -36.00 -23.53 14.83
CA PRO A 703 -35.46 -22.45 14.01
C PRO A 703 -34.19 -21.81 14.59
N LYS A 704 -33.86 -22.04 15.87
CA LYS A 704 -32.63 -21.52 16.52
C LYS A 704 -31.39 -22.38 16.32
N LEU A 705 -31.55 -23.58 15.75
CA LEU A 705 -30.46 -24.53 15.52
C LEU A 705 -29.33 -23.96 14.64
N PRO A 706 -29.58 -23.15 13.60
CA PRO A 706 -28.53 -22.50 12.83
C PRO A 706 -27.65 -21.55 13.66
N ASP A 707 -28.25 -20.79 14.58
CA ASP A 707 -27.52 -19.84 15.45
C ASP A 707 -26.63 -20.61 16.44
N ALA A 708 -27.17 -21.67 17.04
CA ALA A 708 -26.43 -22.60 17.88
C ALA A 708 -25.23 -23.23 17.16
N LYS A 709 -25.43 -23.68 15.91
CA LYS A 709 -24.36 -24.24 15.07
C LYS A 709 -23.25 -23.23 14.81
N GLN A 710 -23.61 -21.99 14.47
CA GLN A 710 -22.66 -20.94 14.18
C GLN A 710 -21.81 -20.60 15.41
N GLU A 711 -22.43 -20.52 16.59
CA GLU A 711 -21.75 -20.22 17.85
C GLU A 711 -20.69 -21.29 18.22
N VAL A 712 -21.06 -22.58 18.15
CA VAL A 712 -20.12 -23.70 18.45
C VAL A 712 -19.00 -23.75 17.41
N TYR A 713 -19.32 -23.57 16.13
CA TYR A 713 -18.34 -23.71 15.05
C TYR A 713 -17.24 -22.63 15.11
N LEU A 714 -17.63 -21.36 15.24
CA LEU A 714 -16.68 -20.24 15.29
C LEU A 714 -15.77 -20.31 16.50
N LYS A 715 -16.34 -20.51 17.70
CA LYS A 715 -15.55 -20.60 18.92
C LYS A 715 -14.70 -21.87 18.97
N GLY A 716 -15.25 -22.99 18.51
CA GLY A 716 -14.53 -24.26 18.45
C GLY A 716 -13.31 -24.20 17.55
N PHE A 717 -13.35 -23.43 16.46
CA PHE A 717 -12.20 -23.30 15.57
C PHE A 717 -11.05 -22.51 16.21
N TYR A 718 -11.31 -21.34 16.79
CA TYR A 718 -10.27 -20.43 17.29
C TYR A 718 -9.81 -20.73 18.73
N GLU A 719 -10.73 -21.17 19.59
CA GLU A 719 -10.48 -21.36 21.03
C GLU A 719 -10.47 -22.84 21.43
N GLY A 720 -10.98 -23.73 20.58
CA GLY A 720 -11.10 -25.15 20.87
C GLY A 720 -9.76 -25.85 20.99
N VAL A 721 -9.64 -26.75 21.97
CA VAL A 721 -8.46 -27.60 22.20
C VAL A 721 -8.85 -29.07 22.10
N MET A 722 -8.09 -29.85 21.33
CA MET A 722 -8.31 -31.28 21.14
C MET A 722 -8.11 -32.06 22.45
N LEU A 723 -9.05 -32.93 22.80
CA LEU A 723 -9.01 -33.77 24.02
C LEU A 723 -8.58 -35.22 23.75
N ILE A 724 -8.67 -35.66 22.50
CA ILE A 724 -8.45 -37.04 22.07
C ILE A 724 -7.64 -37.10 20.76
N GLY A 725 -7.15 -38.29 20.43
CA GLY A 725 -6.46 -38.57 19.18
C GLY A 725 -4.97 -38.23 19.20
N ALA A 726 -4.33 -38.37 18.04
CA ALA A 726 -2.89 -38.18 17.88
C ALA A 726 -2.41 -36.73 18.17
N TYR A 727 -3.34 -35.77 18.15
CA TYR A 727 -3.05 -34.33 18.28
C TYR A 727 -3.71 -33.71 19.52
N LYS A 728 -3.93 -34.52 20.57
CA LYS A 728 -4.42 -34.06 21.87
C LYS A 728 -3.58 -32.89 22.40
N GLY A 729 -4.26 -31.86 22.92
CA GLY A 729 -3.65 -30.64 23.47
C GLY A 729 -3.36 -29.54 22.44
N LYS A 730 -3.48 -29.82 21.13
CA LYS A 730 -3.35 -28.78 20.09
C LYS A 730 -4.65 -28.00 19.91
N LYS A 731 -4.53 -26.76 19.45
CA LYS A 731 -5.66 -25.95 19.01
C LYS A 731 -6.31 -26.57 17.77
N VAL A 732 -7.63 -26.47 17.67
CA VAL A 732 -8.42 -27.01 16.55
C VAL A 732 -7.96 -26.45 15.20
N GLU A 733 -7.65 -25.15 15.13
CA GLU A 733 -7.11 -24.51 13.91
C GLU A 733 -5.89 -25.24 13.33
N GLU A 734 -4.98 -25.69 14.19
CA GLU A 734 -3.80 -26.46 13.79
C GLU A 734 -4.16 -27.94 13.54
N ALA A 735 -4.90 -28.56 14.48
CA ALA A 735 -5.21 -29.99 14.46
C ALA A 735 -6.07 -30.40 13.26
N LYS A 736 -6.94 -29.51 12.75
CA LYS A 736 -7.80 -29.76 11.59
C LYS A 736 -7.03 -30.28 10.38
N ASN A 737 -5.96 -29.60 9.98
CA ASN A 737 -5.17 -30.01 8.82
C ASN A 737 -4.35 -31.28 9.12
N LEU A 738 -3.81 -31.40 10.34
CA LEU A 738 -3.03 -32.58 10.75
C LEU A 738 -3.86 -33.87 10.79
N VAL A 739 -5.10 -33.81 11.26
CA VAL A 739 -6.03 -34.96 11.25
C VAL A 739 -6.45 -35.28 9.82
N LYS A 740 -6.76 -34.26 9.01
CA LYS A 740 -7.07 -34.46 7.58
C LYS A 740 -5.97 -35.23 6.88
N ASP A 741 -4.72 -34.79 7.02
CA ASP A 741 -3.56 -35.38 6.35
C ASP A 741 -3.30 -36.82 6.84
N LEU A 742 -3.50 -37.09 8.14
CA LEU A 742 -3.46 -38.45 8.70
C LEU A 742 -4.51 -39.36 8.03
N MET A 743 -5.77 -38.92 7.96
CA MET A 743 -6.86 -39.71 7.36
C MET A 743 -6.65 -39.98 5.87
N MET A 744 -6.12 -39.01 5.13
CA MET A 744 -5.78 -39.18 3.71
C MET A 744 -4.65 -40.19 3.54
N LYS A 745 -3.58 -40.08 4.36
CA LYS A 745 -2.40 -40.95 4.29
C LYS A 745 -2.74 -42.41 4.59
N GLU A 746 -3.60 -42.66 5.58
CA GLU A 746 -4.03 -44.01 5.96
C GLU A 746 -5.16 -44.56 5.06
N GLY A 747 -5.57 -43.81 4.02
CA GLY A 747 -6.63 -44.22 3.11
C GLY A 747 -8.01 -44.31 3.77
N MET A 748 -8.25 -43.57 4.85
CA MET A 748 -9.54 -43.48 5.57
C MET A 748 -10.47 -42.41 4.98
N ALA A 749 -9.90 -41.45 4.26
CA ALA A 749 -10.63 -40.38 3.60
C ALA A 749 -10.04 -40.11 2.21
N VAL A 750 -10.84 -39.46 1.35
CA VAL A 750 -10.37 -38.89 0.08
C VAL A 750 -10.74 -37.41 0.00
N ARG A 751 -10.00 -36.67 -0.82
CA ARG A 751 -10.27 -35.25 -1.05
C ARG A 751 -11.42 -35.12 -2.05
N TYR A 752 -12.36 -34.23 -1.75
CA TYR A 752 -13.52 -33.96 -2.61
C TYR A 752 -13.75 -32.47 -2.69
N TYR A 753 -13.91 -31.94 -3.90
CA TYR A 753 -14.21 -30.55 -4.14
C TYR A 753 -15.64 -30.39 -4.67
N GLU A 754 -16.35 -29.35 -4.25
CA GLU A 754 -17.69 -29.04 -4.77
C GLU A 754 -17.85 -27.53 -4.91
N PRO A 755 -18.65 -27.01 -5.86
CA PRO A 755 -19.00 -25.59 -5.86
C PRO A 755 -19.67 -25.22 -4.53
N GLU A 756 -19.23 -24.15 -3.86
CA GLU A 756 -19.76 -23.73 -2.55
C GLU A 756 -21.29 -23.49 -2.59
N LYS A 757 -21.79 -23.09 -3.75
CA LYS A 757 -23.21 -22.92 -4.09
C LYS A 757 -23.44 -23.46 -5.50
N PRO A 758 -24.69 -23.78 -5.88
CA PRO A 758 -25.01 -24.18 -7.25
C PRO A 758 -24.51 -23.13 -8.26
N VAL A 759 -23.88 -23.61 -9.33
CA VAL A 759 -23.37 -22.79 -10.44
C VAL A 759 -23.95 -23.34 -11.72
N MET A 760 -24.57 -22.48 -12.52
CA MET A 760 -25.13 -22.85 -13.81
C MET A 760 -24.34 -22.15 -14.91
N SER A 761 -23.90 -22.89 -15.93
CA SER A 761 -23.25 -22.31 -17.11
C SER A 761 -24.28 -21.55 -17.96
N ARG A 762 -23.81 -20.72 -18.89
CA ARG A 762 -24.68 -20.07 -19.89
C ARG A 762 -25.35 -21.05 -20.86
N SER A 763 -24.74 -22.21 -21.10
CA SER A 763 -25.33 -23.30 -21.88
C SER A 763 -26.41 -24.08 -21.12
N GLY A 764 -26.64 -23.75 -19.84
CA GLY A 764 -27.66 -24.37 -18.99
C GLY A 764 -27.20 -25.63 -18.26
N ASP A 765 -25.90 -25.90 -18.19
CA ASP A 765 -25.34 -27.04 -17.47
C ASP A 765 -25.15 -26.73 -15.98
N ASP A 766 -25.38 -27.73 -15.13
CA ASP A 766 -25.08 -27.67 -13.70
C ASP A 766 -23.58 -27.97 -13.52
N CYS A 767 -22.82 -26.95 -13.14
CA CYS A 767 -21.37 -27.03 -13.09
C CYS A 767 -20.89 -27.89 -11.92
N VAL A 768 -19.78 -28.58 -12.14
CA VAL A 768 -19.06 -29.41 -11.17
C VAL A 768 -17.73 -28.74 -10.79
N VAL A 769 -16.96 -29.33 -9.88
CA VAL A 769 -15.52 -29.02 -9.79
C VAL A 769 -14.76 -30.15 -10.47
N ALA A 770 -13.93 -29.79 -11.45
CA ALA A 770 -13.05 -30.71 -12.13
C ALA A 770 -11.59 -30.44 -11.76
N LEU A 771 -10.80 -31.51 -11.67
CA LEU A 771 -9.36 -31.46 -11.64
C LEU A 771 -8.86 -31.29 -13.07
N THR A 772 -8.48 -30.07 -13.44
CA THR A 772 -8.05 -29.73 -14.80
C THR A 772 -6.57 -29.36 -14.84
N GLU A 773 -5.90 -29.76 -15.92
CA GLU A 773 -4.55 -29.27 -16.19
C GLU A 773 -4.58 -27.77 -16.49
N GLN A 774 -3.76 -27.01 -15.77
CA GLN A 774 -3.65 -25.57 -15.91
C GLN A 774 -2.22 -25.10 -15.68
N TRP A 775 -1.82 -24.06 -16.40
CA TRP A 775 -0.59 -23.33 -16.11
C TRP A 775 -0.85 -22.33 -14.98
N TYR A 776 0.10 -22.22 -14.05
CA TYR A 776 0.02 -21.32 -12.92
C TYR A 776 1.36 -20.65 -12.62
N LEU A 777 1.27 -19.46 -12.03
CA LEU A 777 2.38 -18.73 -11.43
C LEU A 777 2.55 -19.20 -9.98
N ASP A 778 3.77 -19.57 -9.59
CA ASP A 778 4.06 -20.11 -8.27
C ASP A 778 4.47 -19.02 -7.26
N TYR A 779 3.53 -18.13 -6.93
CA TYR A 779 3.76 -17.10 -5.90
C TYR A 779 3.93 -17.68 -4.49
N GLY A 780 3.77 -19.00 -4.31
CA GLY A 780 4.00 -19.68 -3.05
C GLY A 780 5.48 -20.00 -2.79
N GLU A 781 6.35 -19.81 -3.78
CA GLU A 781 7.78 -20.03 -3.64
C GLU A 781 8.39 -19.06 -2.61
N ASP A 782 8.98 -19.60 -1.55
CA ASP A 782 9.51 -18.81 -0.43
C ASP A 782 10.52 -17.75 -0.90
N SER A 783 11.46 -18.11 -1.79
CA SER A 783 12.47 -17.17 -2.29
C SER A 783 11.89 -15.98 -3.06
N TRP A 784 10.74 -16.19 -3.72
CA TRP A 784 10.07 -15.14 -4.49
C TRP A 784 9.19 -14.29 -3.58
N ARG A 785 8.52 -14.91 -2.59
CA ARG A 785 7.77 -14.21 -1.55
C ARG A 785 8.68 -13.27 -0.76
N GLU A 786 9.84 -13.75 -0.29
CA GLU A 786 10.81 -12.97 0.48
C GLU A 786 11.27 -11.72 -0.29
N LYS A 787 11.69 -11.86 -1.56
CA LYS A 787 12.02 -10.69 -2.40
C LYS A 787 10.87 -9.71 -2.56
N THR A 788 9.64 -10.21 -2.59
CA THR A 788 8.44 -9.38 -2.72
C THR A 788 8.10 -8.66 -1.40
N GLU A 789 8.38 -9.28 -0.26
CA GLU A 789 8.32 -8.66 1.07
C GLU A 789 9.37 -7.55 1.21
N GLU A 790 10.59 -7.74 0.68
CA GLU A 790 11.63 -6.69 0.62
C GLU A 790 11.16 -5.50 -0.23
N ALA A 791 10.56 -5.75 -1.39
CA ALA A 791 9.98 -4.70 -2.22
C ALA A 791 8.84 -3.96 -1.49
N LEU A 792 7.96 -4.70 -0.80
CA LEU A 792 6.87 -4.11 0.00
C LEU A 792 7.40 -3.24 1.16
N ALA A 793 8.51 -3.63 1.80
CA ALA A 793 9.12 -2.87 2.88
C ALA A 793 9.54 -1.47 2.44
N ARG A 794 9.98 -1.35 1.18
CA ARG A 794 10.43 -0.09 0.57
C ARG A 794 9.31 0.73 -0.05
N LEU A 795 8.19 0.07 -0.38
CA LEU A 795 7.04 0.70 -1.02
C LEU A 795 6.38 1.71 -0.07
N ARG A 796 6.16 2.92 -0.57
CA ARG A 796 5.38 3.95 0.12
C ARG A 796 3.88 3.68 -0.04
N LEU A 797 3.21 3.46 1.08
CA LEU A 797 1.76 3.23 1.15
C LEU A 797 1.04 4.44 1.76
N GLY A 798 -0.26 4.57 1.48
CA GLY A 798 -1.10 5.67 1.98
C GLY A 798 -1.46 5.52 3.45
N CYS A 799 -1.57 4.29 3.96
CA CYS A 799 -1.80 4.00 5.38
C CYS A 799 -1.31 2.59 5.79
N GLU A 800 -1.27 2.32 7.09
CA GLU A 800 -0.83 1.03 7.65
C GLU A 800 -1.81 -0.12 7.36
N GLU A 801 -3.11 0.17 7.20
CA GLU A 801 -4.11 -0.83 6.83
C GLU A 801 -3.80 -1.47 5.45
N GLU A 802 -3.34 -0.66 4.50
CA GLU A 802 -2.91 -1.15 3.18
C GLU A 802 -1.71 -2.10 3.32
N ARG A 803 -0.74 -1.75 4.17
CA ARG A 803 0.44 -2.59 4.45
C ARG A 803 0.03 -3.94 5.04
N ASN A 804 -0.91 -3.93 5.97
CA ASN A 804 -1.46 -5.14 6.57
C ASN A 804 -2.19 -6.01 5.54
N LEU A 805 -2.94 -5.41 4.61
CA LEU A 805 -3.59 -6.16 3.52
C LEU A 805 -2.58 -6.79 2.56
N PHE A 806 -1.48 -6.11 2.23
CA PHE A 806 -0.40 -6.71 1.45
C PHE A 806 0.26 -7.88 2.19
N LYS A 807 0.65 -7.69 3.46
CA LYS A 807 1.23 -8.77 4.29
C LYS A 807 0.30 -9.96 4.42
N TYR A 808 -0.98 -9.71 4.68
CA TYR A 808 -2.02 -10.74 4.71
C TYR A 808 -2.04 -11.52 3.40
N THR A 809 -2.04 -10.81 2.26
CA THR A 809 -2.06 -11.42 0.92
C THR A 809 -0.81 -12.25 0.64
N LEU A 810 0.38 -11.72 0.92
CA LEU A 810 1.64 -12.46 0.78
C LEU A 810 1.67 -13.74 1.63
N GLY A 811 1.06 -13.69 2.83
CA GLY A 811 0.98 -14.82 3.74
C GLY A 811 0.18 -16.01 3.21
N TRP A 812 -0.92 -15.78 2.48
CA TRP A 812 -1.78 -16.87 1.95
C TRP A 812 -1.65 -17.11 0.44
N MET A 813 -1.10 -16.17 -0.33
CA MET A 813 -0.95 -16.33 -1.78
C MET A 813 0.02 -17.48 -2.06
N ARG A 814 -0.43 -18.42 -2.90
CA ARG A 814 0.33 -19.60 -3.32
C ARG A 814 0.32 -19.63 -4.84
N GLN A 815 -0.17 -20.71 -5.43
CA GLN A 815 -0.25 -20.83 -6.87
C GLN A 815 -1.43 -20.02 -7.43
N TRP A 816 -1.19 -19.21 -8.45
CA TRP A 816 -2.23 -18.47 -9.18
C TRP A 816 -2.39 -19.00 -10.59
N ALA A 817 -3.60 -19.40 -10.96
CA ALA A 817 -3.84 -19.98 -12.26
C ALA A 817 -3.83 -18.91 -13.36
N CYS A 818 -2.81 -18.93 -14.21
CA CYS A 818 -2.54 -17.85 -15.17
C CYS A 818 -3.04 -18.14 -16.58
N SER A 819 -3.63 -19.33 -16.82
CA SER A 819 -4.09 -19.77 -18.14
C SER A 819 -5.59 -20.07 -18.21
N ARG A 820 -6.25 -19.77 -19.34
CA ARG A 820 -7.67 -20.09 -19.63
C ARG A 820 -7.81 -20.67 -21.04
N ALA A 821 -8.87 -21.43 -21.30
CA ALA A 821 -9.11 -22.07 -22.61
C ALA A 821 -9.95 -21.21 -23.59
N PHE A 822 -10.67 -20.21 -23.08
CA PHE A 822 -11.60 -19.39 -23.84
C PHE A 822 -11.50 -17.90 -23.43
N GLY A 823 -11.85 -17.00 -24.34
CA GLY A 823 -11.85 -15.55 -24.14
C GLY A 823 -10.95 -14.79 -25.14
N LEU A 824 -10.70 -13.52 -24.82
CA LEU A 824 -9.75 -12.66 -25.53
C LEU A 824 -8.47 -12.52 -24.68
N GLY A 825 -7.33 -12.35 -25.33
CA GLY A 825 -6.03 -12.18 -24.68
C GLY A 825 -4.88 -12.70 -25.54
N THR A 826 -3.68 -12.73 -24.98
CA THR A 826 -2.49 -13.33 -25.61
C THR A 826 -2.44 -14.83 -25.36
N ARG A 827 -2.01 -15.62 -26.35
CA ARG A 827 -1.81 -17.07 -26.20
C ARG A 827 -0.46 -17.38 -25.53
N LEU A 828 -0.41 -18.43 -24.72
CA LEU A 828 0.86 -18.91 -24.16
C LEU A 828 1.80 -19.33 -25.29
N PRO A 829 3.04 -18.82 -25.36
CA PRO A 829 3.95 -19.07 -26.49
C PRO A 829 4.31 -20.54 -26.74
N TRP A 830 4.30 -21.36 -25.70
CA TRP A 830 4.68 -22.78 -25.74
C TRP A 830 3.48 -23.74 -25.65
N ASP A 831 2.26 -23.23 -25.48
CA ASP A 831 1.04 -24.02 -25.36
C ASP A 831 -0.17 -23.19 -25.82
N GLU A 832 -0.28 -22.98 -27.13
CA GLU A 832 -1.25 -22.05 -27.75
C GLU A 832 -2.73 -22.44 -27.54
N LYS A 833 -2.98 -23.64 -26.98
CA LYS A 833 -4.31 -24.05 -26.50
C LYS A 833 -4.83 -23.10 -25.43
N TYR A 834 -3.94 -22.47 -24.67
CA TYR A 834 -4.30 -21.61 -23.55
C TYR A 834 -4.02 -20.13 -23.83
N LEU A 835 -4.93 -19.28 -23.37
CA LEU A 835 -4.78 -17.83 -23.26
C LEU A 835 -4.27 -17.47 -21.87
N ILE A 836 -3.46 -16.42 -21.79
CA ILE A 836 -3.07 -15.77 -20.55
C ILE A 836 -4.25 -14.99 -20.01
N GLU A 837 -4.49 -15.10 -18.71
CA GLU A 837 -5.60 -14.42 -18.06
C GLU A 837 -5.29 -12.98 -17.63
N SER A 838 -6.34 -12.17 -17.52
CA SER A 838 -6.28 -10.71 -17.35
C SER A 838 -5.52 -10.18 -16.14
N LEU A 839 -5.41 -10.95 -15.04
CA LEU A 839 -4.64 -10.52 -13.86
C LEU A 839 -3.15 -10.89 -13.96
N SER A 840 -2.76 -11.69 -14.96
CA SER A 840 -1.39 -12.16 -15.14
C SER A 840 -0.66 -11.43 -16.28
N ASP A 841 -1.35 -11.03 -17.35
CA ASP A 841 -0.81 -10.17 -18.42
C ASP A 841 -0.75 -8.67 -18.07
N SER A 842 -1.33 -8.28 -16.93
CA SER A 842 -1.46 -6.88 -16.50
C SER A 842 -0.48 -6.48 -15.40
N THR A 843 0.61 -7.22 -15.21
CA THR A 843 1.49 -7.05 -14.04
C THR A 843 2.73 -6.20 -14.29
N ILE A 844 3.21 -6.08 -15.54
CA ILE A 844 4.37 -5.22 -15.87
C ILE A 844 4.17 -4.31 -17.09
N TYR A 845 2.92 -4.16 -17.56
CA TYR A 845 2.59 -3.32 -18.73
C TYR A 845 3.00 -1.85 -18.58
N ASN A 846 3.30 -1.39 -17.36
CA ASN A 846 3.87 -0.08 -17.12
C ASN A 846 5.22 0.11 -17.85
N ALA A 847 6.04 -0.94 -17.98
CA ALA A 847 7.27 -0.89 -18.76
C ALA A 847 6.96 -0.66 -20.25
N TYR A 848 5.89 -1.28 -20.75
CA TYR A 848 5.43 -1.09 -22.14
C TYR A 848 4.99 0.35 -22.43
N TYR A 849 4.35 1.05 -21.47
CA TYR A 849 4.03 2.48 -21.61
C TYR A 849 5.23 3.35 -21.98
N THR A 850 6.44 2.98 -21.54
CA THR A 850 7.65 3.78 -21.78
C THR A 850 8.04 3.81 -23.26
N VAL A 851 7.77 2.76 -24.04
CA VAL A 851 8.25 2.62 -25.42
C VAL A 851 7.15 2.62 -26.48
N VAL A 852 5.91 2.35 -26.12
CA VAL A 852 4.77 2.16 -27.04
C VAL A 852 4.56 3.32 -28.04
N HIS A 853 4.84 4.57 -27.65
CA HIS A 853 4.72 5.73 -28.54
C HIS A 853 5.71 5.70 -29.72
N LEU A 854 6.83 4.97 -29.59
CA LEU A 854 7.79 4.75 -30.67
C LEU A 854 7.39 3.57 -31.55
N LEU A 855 6.67 2.58 -30.99
CA LEU A 855 6.29 1.34 -31.64
C LEU A 855 4.99 1.45 -32.45
N GLN A 856 3.93 2.05 -31.88
CA GLN A 856 2.59 2.13 -32.50
C GLN A 856 2.04 3.57 -32.61
N GLY A 857 2.74 4.58 -32.09
CA GLY A 857 2.47 5.99 -32.39
C GLY A 857 1.09 6.53 -31.98
N GLY A 858 0.38 5.87 -31.06
CA GLY A 858 -0.96 6.25 -30.59
C GLY A 858 -2.13 5.54 -31.27
N VAL A 859 -1.87 4.64 -32.22
CA VAL A 859 -2.90 3.75 -32.77
C VAL A 859 -3.11 2.59 -31.80
N MET A 860 -4.29 2.48 -31.18
CA MET A 860 -4.53 1.59 -30.04
C MET A 860 -4.31 0.10 -30.34
N ASP A 861 -4.73 -0.35 -31.53
CA ASP A 861 -4.62 -1.75 -31.96
C ASP A 861 -3.24 -2.10 -32.51
N GLY A 862 -2.28 -1.19 -32.52
CA GLY A 862 -0.93 -1.49 -33.01
C GLY A 862 -0.86 -1.87 -34.48
N SER A 863 -1.91 -1.60 -35.27
CA SER A 863 -1.98 -1.98 -36.69
C SER A 863 -1.00 -1.22 -37.60
N VAL A 864 -0.33 -0.19 -37.09
CA VAL A 864 0.63 0.64 -37.82
C VAL A 864 2.05 0.49 -37.28
N VAL A 865 3.03 0.70 -38.16
CA VAL A 865 4.43 0.87 -37.76
C VAL A 865 4.62 2.30 -37.25
N GLY A 866 5.07 2.42 -36.01
CA GLY A 866 5.28 3.70 -35.34
C GLY A 866 6.55 4.43 -35.79
N PRO A 867 6.85 5.58 -35.16
CA PRO A 867 7.95 6.47 -35.55
C PRO A 867 9.35 5.84 -35.54
N ALA A 868 9.56 4.75 -34.79
CA ALA A 868 10.83 4.04 -34.77
C ALA A 868 11.06 3.15 -36.00
N GLY A 869 10.05 2.91 -36.83
CA GLY A 869 10.15 2.06 -38.02
C GLY A 869 10.29 0.56 -37.71
N ILE A 870 9.98 0.13 -36.48
CA ILE A 870 10.08 -1.26 -36.03
C ILE A 870 8.74 -1.95 -36.24
N LYS A 871 8.72 -3.09 -36.93
CA LYS A 871 7.54 -3.96 -37.08
C LYS A 871 7.37 -4.86 -35.86
N ALA A 872 6.14 -5.27 -35.59
CA ALA A 872 5.84 -6.10 -34.42
C ALA A 872 6.59 -7.44 -34.41
N GLU A 873 6.79 -8.06 -35.58
CA GLU A 873 7.49 -9.34 -35.71
C GLU A 873 8.99 -9.23 -35.41
N GLN A 874 9.56 -8.02 -35.44
CA GLN A 874 10.96 -7.76 -35.09
C GLN A 874 11.17 -7.63 -33.58
N MET A 875 10.10 -7.52 -32.78
CA MET A 875 10.16 -7.45 -31.32
C MET A 875 10.29 -8.87 -30.74
N THR A 876 11.49 -9.43 -30.79
CA THR A 876 11.81 -10.74 -30.22
C THR A 876 12.13 -10.64 -28.71
N ASP A 877 12.22 -11.79 -28.03
CA ASP A 877 12.61 -11.84 -26.61
C ASP A 877 13.96 -11.16 -26.37
N ASP A 878 14.94 -11.31 -27.27
CA ASP A 878 16.25 -10.68 -27.15
C ASP A 878 16.19 -9.15 -27.34
N VAL A 879 15.30 -8.66 -28.21
CA VAL A 879 15.06 -7.22 -28.36
C VAL A 879 14.43 -6.63 -27.09
N TRP A 880 13.46 -7.32 -26.49
CA TRP A 880 12.88 -6.90 -25.22
C TRP A 880 13.89 -6.96 -24.06
N ASN A 881 14.69 -8.02 -23.99
CA ASN A 881 15.79 -8.16 -23.02
C ASN A 881 16.79 -7.01 -23.16
N TYR A 882 17.13 -6.62 -24.39
CA TYR A 882 17.99 -5.46 -24.65
C TYR A 882 17.39 -4.18 -24.07
N ILE A 883 16.10 -3.92 -24.33
CA ILE A 883 15.43 -2.68 -23.92
C ILE A 883 15.28 -2.60 -22.39
N PHE A 884 14.84 -3.70 -21.76
CA PHE A 884 14.38 -3.69 -20.37
C PHE A 884 15.35 -4.28 -19.35
N LEU A 885 16.16 -5.27 -19.74
CA LEU A 885 17.02 -6.04 -18.83
C LEU A 885 18.51 -5.79 -19.07
N ARG A 886 18.87 -4.80 -19.90
CA ARG A 886 20.24 -4.54 -20.36
C ARG A 886 20.92 -5.78 -20.97
N GLY A 887 20.14 -6.60 -21.67
CA GLY A 887 20.65 -7.72 -22.44
C GLY A 887 21.70 -7.30 -23.49
N GLY A 888 22.50 -8.28 -23.93
CA GLY A 888 23.45 -8.10 -25.04
C GLY A 888 22.74 -7.71 -26.34
N MET A 889 23.50 -7.15 -27.28
CA MET A 889 22.95 -6.70 -28.57
C MET A 889 22.27 -7.87 -29.31
N PRO A 890 20.97 -7.77 -29.64
CA PRO A 890 20.24 -8.83 -30.34
C PRO A 890 20.69 -8.95 -31.80
N ASP A 891 20.57 -10.15 -32.36
CA ASP A 891 20.68 -10.38 -33.80
C ASP A 891 19.40 -9.87 -34.50
N THR A 892 19.43 -8.65 -35.01
CA THR A 892 18.28 -7.96 -35.59
C THR A 892 18.71 -6.94 -36.64
N ASP A 893 17.81 -6.63 -37.56
CA ASP A 893 17.93 -5.56 -38.55
C ASP A 893 17.53 -4.17 -37.99
N ILE A 894 17.05 -4.09 -36.75
CA ILE A 894 16.80 -2.82 -36.05
C ILE A 894 18.14 -2.15 -35.72
N SER A 895 18.29 -0.88 -36.10
CA SER A 895 19.52 -0.13 -35.82
C SER A 895 19.80 0.00 -34.32
N GLN A 896 21.07 -0.06 -33.94
CA GLN A 896 21.55 0.12 -32.57
C GLN A 896 21.06 1.45 -31.96
N ASP A 897 21.07 2.54 -32.74
CA ASP A 897 20.59 3.84 -32.29
C ASP A 897 19.09 3.83 -31.97
N THR A 898 18.30 3.11 -32.76
CA THR A 898 16.87 2.95 -32.49
C THR A 898 16.65 2.16 -31.19
N LEU A 899 17.33 1.01 -31.01
CA LEU A 899 17.23 0.22 -29.78
C LEU A 899 17.65 1.03 -28.54
N ASN A 900 18.71 1.82 -28.66
CA ASN A 900 19.18 2.71 -27.59
C ASN A 900 18.15 3.78 -27.23
N LYS A 901 17.39 4.29 -28.20
CA LYS A 901 16.28 5.23 -27.92
C LYS A 901 15.18 4.58 -27.10
N LEU A 902 14.75 3.36 -27.44
CA LEU A 902 13.74 2.64 -26.67
C LEU A 902 14.22 2.34 -25.24
N ARG A 903 15.46 1.83 -25.10
CA ARG A 903 16.08 1.60 -23.79
C ARG A 903 16.14 2.88 -22.97
N ARG A 904 16.53 4.01 -23.58
CA ARG A 904 16.62 5.30 -22.89
C ARG A 904 15.27 5.77 -22.36
N GLU A 905 14.19 5.59 -23.12
CA GLU A 905 12.84 5.91 -22.64
C GLU A 905 12.49 5.10 -21.39
N PHE A 906 12.70 3.79 -21.41
CA PHE A 906 12.49 2.94 -20.24
C PHE A 906 13.36 3.38 -19.05
N GLU A 907 14.66 3.53 -19.26
CA GLU A 907 15.61 3.89 -18.21
C GLU A 907 15.34 5.26 -17.58
N TYR A 908 14.78 6.19 -18.35
CA TYR A 908 14.39 7.52 -17.87
C TYR A 908 13.11 7.48 -17.03
N TRP A 909 12.07 6.77 -17.50
CA TRP A 909 10.74 6.79 -16.89
C TRP A 909 10.57 5.77 -15.75
N TYR A 910 11.37 4.72 -15.70
CA TYR A 910 11.24 3.64 -14.71
C TYR A 910 12.28 3.78 -13.58
N PRO A 911 11.95 3.50 -12.30
CA PRO A 911 10.76 2.77 -11.79
C PRO A 911 9.44 3.55 -11.80
N THR A 912 8.32 2.83 -11.64
CA THR A 912 7.00 3.46 -11.44
C THR A 912 6.97 4.19 -10.09
N ASN A 913 6.80 5.52 -10.11
CA ASN A 913 6.77 6.35 -8.90
C ASN A 913 5.44 6.34 -8.13
N LEU A 914 4.33 6.07 -8.80
CA LEU A 914 3.00 6.06 -8.19
C LEU A 914 2.08 5.14 -9.00
N ARG A 915 1.37 4.24 -8.30
CA ARG A 915 0.31 3.41 -8.87
C ARG A 915 -0.95 3.57 -8.05
N VAL A 916 -1.95 4.25 -8.60
CA VAL A 916 -3.23 4.50 -7.94
C VAL A 916 -4.24 3.42 -8.34
N SER A 917 -4.98 2.89 -7.38
CA SER A 917 -5.97 1.83 -7.58
C SER A 917 -7.00 1.79 -6.47
N GLY A 918 -8.13 1.11 -6.70
CA GLY A 918 -9.05 0.71 -5.65
C GLY A 918 -8.45 -0.37 -4.72
N LYS A 919 -8.89 -0.39 -3.46
CA LYS A 919 -8.43 -1.34 -2.43
C LYS A 919 -8.71 -2.82 -2.75
N ASP A 920 -9.70 -3.08 -3.60
CA ASP A 920 -10.06 -4.41 -4.08
C ASP A 920 -8.95 -5.09 -4.89
N LEU A 921 -8.00 -4.32 -5.42
CA LEU A 921 -6.87 -4.82 -6.19
C LEU A 921 -5.63 -5.15 -5.35
N ILE A 922 -5.60 -4.81 -4.05
CA ILE A 922 -4.47 -5.12 -3.17
C ILE A 922 -4.25 -6.64 -3.09
N GLN A 923 -5.32 -7.40 -2.85
CA GLN A 923 -5.25 -8.84 -2.62
C GLN A 923 -5.05 -9.70 -3.89
N ASN A 924 -4.87 -9.05 -5.04
CA ASN A 924 -4.65 -9.71 -6.33
C ASN A 924 -3.63 -8.92 -7.16
N HIS A 925 -4.10 -8.08 -8.09
CA HIS A 925 -3.34 -7.34 -9.08
C HIS A 925 -2.13 -6.62 -8.50
N LEU A 926 -2.28 -5.83 -7.44
CA LEU A 926 -1.18 -5.03 -6.89
C LEU A 926 -0.12 -5.91 -6.21
N THR A 927 -0.52 -7.01 -5.57
CA THR A 927 0.42 -7.98 -5.01
C THR A 927 1.16 -8.73 -6.13
N MET A 928 0.44 -9.16 -7.18
CA MET A 928 1.02 -9.80 -8.37
C MET A 928 1.94 -8.86 -9.15
N TYR A 929 1.60 -7.57 -9.20
CA TYR A 929 2.43 -6.50 -9.74
C TYR A 929 3.79 -6.46 -9.03
N LEU A 930 3.83 -6.51 -7.69
CA LEU A 930 5.09 -6.60 -6.96
C LEU A 930 5.87 -7.88 -7.28
N TYR A 931 5.23 -9.06 -7.21
CA TYR A 931 5.87 -10.34 -7.55
C TYR A 931 6.52 -10.31 -8.94
N ASN A 932 5.80 -9.88 -9.97
CA ASN A 932 6.35 -9.89 -11.33
C ASN A 932 7.47 -8.85 -11.49
N HIS A 933 7.41 -7.71 -10.79
CA HIS A 933 8.52 -6.75 -10.80
C HIS A 933 9.77 -7.33 -10.15
N THR A 934 9.64 -8.02 -9.01
CA THR A 934 10.79 -8.61 -8.30
C THR A 934 11.39 -9.83 -8.99
N ALA A 935 10.60 -10.53 -9.82
CA ALA A 935 11.11 -11.62 -10.66
C ALA A 935 11.87 -11.10 -11.90
N ILE A 936 11.35 -10.05 -12.55
CA ILE A 936 11.80 -9.67 -13.89
C ILE A 936 12.87 -8.58 -13.84
N PHE A 937 12.67 -7.55 -13.02
CA PHE A 937 13.53 -6.36 -13.04
C PHE A 937 14.52 -6.32 -11.87
N PRO A 938 15.69 -5.68 -12.07
CA PRO A 938 16.60 -5.43 -10.97
C PRO A 938 15.97 -4.49 -9.93
N GLU A 939 16.45 -4.58 -8.69
CA GLU A 939 15.96 -3.84 -7.51
C GLU A 939 15.79 -2.33 -7.74
N SER A 940 16.72 -1.70 -8.47
CA SER A 940 16.64 -0.28 -8.87
C SER A 940 15.41 0.11 -9.70
N LYS A 941 14.68 -0.88 -10.21
CA LYS A 941 13.50 -0.73 -11.07
C LYS A 941 12.22 -1.25 -10.40
N TRP A 942 12.29 -1.66 -9.14
CA TRP A 942 11.10 -2.03 -8.37
C TRP A 942 10.20 -0.81 -8.11
N PRO A 943 8.89 -1.02 -7.92
CA PRO A 943 7.96 0.06 -7.58
C PRO A 943 8.36 0.73 -6.26
N MET A 944 8.22 2.07 -6.19
CA MET A 944 8.63 2.90 -5.05
C MET A 944 7.43 3.48 -4.30
#